data_AF-A0A7X7ZDH7-F1
#
_entry.id   AF-A0A7X7ZDH7-F1
#
_cell.length_a   1.000
_cell.length_b   1.000
_cell.length_c   1.000
_cell.angle_alpha   90.00
_cell.angle_beta   90.00
_cell.angle_gamma   90.00
#
_symmetry.space_group_name_H-M   'P 1'
#
loop_
_entity.id
_entity.type
_entity.pdbx_description
1 polymer ?
#
loop_
_entity_poly.entity_id
_entity_poly.type
_entity_poly.pdbx_seq_one_letter_code
_entity_poly.pdbx_strand_id
1 'polypeptide(L)'
;MSDNTNFSWVETHKGIVEYLKGMENRQTELIDLLRSTGINISVDQEKEGKKIPLAEIDPFTFFFYIYKHRGEGRIQILQKIAVKLNLPSPEGDSGIPSTNAQNVWLFPYKYNRTNNEIQRLWKFFFSALKQEITDEQFSDVKSIYGVGLTKLTQGLFYIDPLNYLPIDKQTKPYLKDVYQIGTEYESYFGYKQIIEEVKEKINKPFYEISHDAWWCNNNTNYWIFQANPKYYDVMGALEKNKLVRWDVNQHKTKIKKGDKGILWVTGKDSGCYALFDIISDVFELNNQDKVKINVTHNFLTKPILKAEAMKRIPDIGVGMPGVTQTNVKSTKEQYEKLLEISGNETPKKYWLFAPGPGAKYWDEFREEGIMAIGGDELGDLMNYKDLKEITIKLQEEENTTSNKMNDSLCLFEVKERISKGDVVIVKKGIHALLGYGVVTSDYYFDDERETYKNCRKVRWELNGEWETEFKLVAKTLTDITKYPTEHPNYKTYYERLMAIMTDPNYKTYPSPVIPSHYPLNTIFYGPPGTGKTYEAIRRAASIVEKREFPDYNEALKKFQEHLGKRIEFITFHQNYSYEDFIQGLRPDTDNDADLIFEKRDGIFKILADRALENLKLSQKDPAEAAKESLFDIGLKKFIEEVEEQEDNYKINDSAYIKSVDEDAFRYTGATWANNTHGNRMKFSDMREFYINNVTQRKEIRYLSKVSGQAKQHATYYFLVYEKLKKFIPSKPEAQHPVQCENFVILIDEINRANISRVFGELITLIEKDKRFGGEIPLTSKLPSGDEFCVPANLYIIGTMNTADKSIALLDIALRRRFEF
;
A
#
# COMPACT_ATOMS: atom_id res chain seq x y z
N MET A 1 -14.55 -26.50 37.40
CA MET A 1 -13.87 -26.66 36.10
C MET A 1 -14.38 -25.52 35.24
N SER A 2 -13.59 -24.46 35.07
CA SER A 2 -13.96 -23.33 34.22
C SER A 2 -13.76 -23.78 32.77
N ASP A 3 -14.84 -24.06 32.05
CA ASP A 3 -14.80 -24.44 30.65
C ASP A 3 -14.15 -23.31 29.85
N ASN A 4 -12.92 -23.54 29.38
CA ASN A 4 -12.18 -22.58 28.58
C ASN A 4 -12.74 -22.63 27.14
N THR A 5 -13.78 -21.84 26.89
CA THR A 5 -14.54 -21.81 25.62
C THR A 5 -13.67 -21.54 24.38
N ASN A 6 -12.45 -21.03 24.56
CA ASN A 6 -11.46 -20.82 23.50
C ASN A 6 -11.02 -22.10 22.76
N PHE A 7 -11.16 -23.28 23.36
CA PHE A 7 -10.77 -24.57 22.78
C PHE A 7 -11.97 -25.47 22.42
N SER A 8 -13.19 -24.93 22.44
CA SER A 8 -14.42 -25.69 22.12
C SER A 8 -14.40 -26.34 20.72
N TRP A 9 -13.58 -25.82 19.80
CA TRP A 9 -13.37 -26.38 18.46
C TRP A 9 -12.82 -27.81 18.46
N VAL A 10 -12.18 -28.26 19.54
CA VAL A 10 -11.66 -29.63 19.65
C VAL A 10 -12.79 -30.65 19.61
N GLU A 11 -13.92 -30.38 20.27
CA GLU A 11 -15.10 -31.26 20.21
C GLU A 11 -15.77 -31.22 18.83
N THR A 12 -15.82 -30.04 18.20
CA THR A 12 -16.29 -29.92 16.81
C THR A 12 -15.42 -30.72 15.84
N HIS A 13 -14.10 -30.70 16.00
CA HIS A 13 -13.16 -31.50 15.20
C HIS A 13 -13.42 -33.00 15.34
N LYS A 14 -13.60 -33.50 16.56
CA LYS A 14 -13.93 -34.91 16.81
C LYS A 14 -15.20 -35.31 16.04
N GLY A 15 -16.23 -34.47 16.08
CA GLY A 15 -17.46 -34.70 15.34
C GLY A 15 -17.27 -34.71 13.81
N ILE A 16 -16.47 -33.77 13.27
CA ILE A 16 -16.14 -33.73 11.84
C ILE A 16 -15.36 -34.98 11.43
N VAL A 17 -14.40 -35.42 12.24
CA VAL A 17 -13.59 -36.61 11.98
C VAL A 17 -14.45 -37.88 11.99
N GLU A 18 -15.40 -37.98 12.91
CA GLU A 18 -16.36 -39.10 12.92
C GLU A 18 -17.20 -39.13 11.64
N TYR A 19 -17.68 -37.98 11.18
CA TYR A 19 -18.38 -37.86 9.91
C TYR A 19 -17.50 -38.27 8.73
N LEU A 20 -16.23 -37.84 8.68
CA LEU A 20 -15.30 -38.14 7.59
C LEU A 20 -15.01 -39.63 7.40
N LYS A 21 -15.05 -40.46 8.46
CA LYS A 21 -14.82 -41.92 8.37
C LYS A 21 -15.71 -42.63 7.35
N GLY A 22 -16.93 -42.12 7.14
CA GLY A 22 -17.91 -42.70 6.20
C GLY A 22 -17.90 -42.09 4.79
N MET A 23 -16.92 -41.25 4.45
CA MET A 23 -16.98 -40.37 3.28
C MET A 23 -15.97 -40.70 2.18
N GLU A 24 -15.16 -41.75 2.36
CA GLU A 24 -14.14 -42.19 1.39
C GLU A 24 -14.72 -42.45 -0.02
N ASN A 25 -15.92 -43.03 -0.10
CA ASN A 25 -16.62 -43.28 -1.37
C ASN A 25 -17.63 -42.18 -1.74
N ARG A 26 -17.72 -41.10 -0.95
CA ARG A 26 -18.69 -40.00 -1.08
C ARG A 26 -18.01 -38.63 -1.05
N GLN A 27 -16.85 -38.55 -1.69
CA GLN A 27 -15.98 -37.37 -1.66
C GLN A 27 -16.64 -36.12 -2.27
N THR A 28 -17.54 -36.29 -3.24
CA THR A 28 -18.34 -35.20 -3.81
C THR A 28 -19.23 -34.52 -2.77
N GLU A 29 -19.83 -35.29 -1.83
CA GLU A 29 -20.61 -34.74 -0.73
C GLU A 29 -19.76 -33.87 0.21
N LEU A 30 -18.48 -34.22 0.42
CA LEU A 30 -17.54 -33.39 1.19
C LEU A 30 -17.24 -32.07 0.49
N ILE A 31 -17.05 -32.11 -0.82
CA ILE A 31 -16.79 -30.92 -1.64
C ILE A 31 -18.02 -30.00 -1.61
N ASP A 32 -19.22 -30.57 -1.72
CA ASP A 32 -20.47 -29.81 -1.68
C ASP A 32 -20.76 -29.25 -0.29
N LEU A 33 -20.42 -29.98 0.78
CA LEU A 33 -20.46 -29.48 2.15
C LEU A 33 -19.59 -28.22 2.29
N LEU A 34 -18.34 -28.26 1.83
CA LEU A 34 -17.44 -27.08 1.86
C LEU A 34 -17.99 -25.92 1.01
N ARG A 35 -18.47 -26.17 -0.22
CA ARG A 35 -19.08 -25.14 -1.06
C ARG A 35 -20.26 -24.47 -0.36
N SER A 36 -21.09 -25.27 0.32
CA SER A 36 -22.30 -24.80 0.99
C SER A 36 -22.03 -23.90 2.22
N THR A 37 -20.79 -23.84 2.72
CA THR A 37 -20.40 -22.93 3.81
C THR A 37 -19.84 -21.60 3.29
N GLY A 38 -19.68 -21.47 1.97
CA GLY A 38 -19.13 -20.29 1.29
C GLY A 38 -17.64 -20.42 0.94
N ILE A 39 -17.03 -21.60 1.11
CA ILE A 39 -15.64 -21.83 0.73
C ILE A 39 -15.55 -21.95 -0.80
N ASN A 40 -14.71 -21.12 -1.42
CA ASN A 40 -14.37 -21.28 -2.83
C ASN A 40 -13.39 -22.45 -3.00
N ILE A 41 -13.83 -23.52 -3.68
CA ILE A 41 -13.04 -24.73 -3.95
C ILE A 41 -12.32 -24.57 -5.30
N SER A 42 -11.00 -24.73 -5.30
CA SER A 42 -10.18 -24.65 -6.50
C SER A 42 -10.60 -25.73 -7.52
N VAL A 43 -10.54 -25.39 -8.80
CA VAL A 43 -10.78 -26.34 -9.90
C VAL A 43 -9.56 -27.23 -10.12
N ASP A 44 -9.83 -28.49 -10.45
CA ASP A 44 -8.83 -29.48 -10.82
C ASP A 44 -8.49 -29.36 -12.32
N GLN A 45 -7.50 -30.09 -12.79
CA GLN A 45 -7.09 -30.07 -14.19
C GLN A 45 -6.93 -31.49 -14.73
N GLU A 46 -7.65 -31.79 -15.81
CA GLU A 46 -7.53 -33.09 -16.52
C GLU A 46 -6.28 -33.16 -17.40
N LYS A 47 -5.82 -31.98 -17.85
CA LYS A 47 -4.54 -31.73 -18.53
C LYS A 47 -4.22 -30.25 -18.36
N GLU A 48 -2.98 -29.85 -18.60
CA GLU A 48 -2.56 -28.45 -18.46
C GLU A 48 -3.52 -27.49 -19.20
N GLY A 49 -4.09 -26.54 -18.47
CA GLY A 49 -5.05 -25.57 -18.99
C GLY A 49 -6.51 -26.06 -19.10
N LYS A 50 -6.78 -27.37 -19.07
CA LYS A 50 -8.15 -27.92 -19.08
C LYS A 50 -8.69 -28.08 -17.65
N LYS A 51 -9.34 -27.03 -17.16
CA LYS A 51 -9.98 -26.98 -15.84
C LYS A 51 -11.22 -27.87 -15.79
N ILE A 52 -11.35 -28.66 -14.72
CA ILE A 52 -12.50 -29.50 -14.39
C ILE A 52 -12.91 -29.26 -12.93
N PRO A 53 -14.18 -29.48 -12.54
CA PRO A 53 -14.56 -29.47 -11.14
C PRO A 53 -13.75 -30.50 -10.34
N LEU A 54 -13.35 -30.14 -9.10
CA LEU A 54 -12.79 -31.10 -8.17
C LEU A 54 -13.85 -32.16 -7.87
N ALA A 55 -13.51 -33.43 -8.07
CA ALA A 55 -14.39 -34.58 -7.87
C ALA A 55 -13.93 -35.49 -6.70
N GLU A 56 -12.64 -35.38 -6.34
CA GLU A 56 -12.00 -36.22 -5.33
C GLU A 56 -11.31 -35.33 -4.29
N ILE A 57 -11.37 -35.71 -3.02
CA ILE A 57 -10.76 -34.98 -1.90
C ILE A 57 -10.44 -35.96 -0.75
N ASP A 58 -9.35 -35.68 -0.04
CA ASP A 58 -8.97 -36.40 1.18
C ASP A 58 -9.34 -35.62 2.46
N PRO A 59 -9.36 -36.28 3.64
CA PRO A 59 -9.71 -35.66 4.93
C PRO A 59 -8.81 -34.48 5.33
N PHE A 60 -7.52 -34.52 5.01
CA PHE A 60 -6.59 -33.45 5.38
C PHE A 60 -6.83 -32.21 4.51
N THR A 61 -7.00 -32.40 3.20
CA THR A 61 -7.34 -31.31 2.29
C THR A 61 -8.69 -30.66 2.65
N PHE A 62 -9.66 -31.44 3.15
CA PHE A 62 -10.92 -30.91 3.68
C PHE A 62 -10.69 -29.90 4.81
N PHE A 63 -9.89 -30.24 5.82
CA PHE A 63 -9.52 -29.29 6.89
C PHE A 63 -8.69 -28.10 6.38
N PHE A 64 -7.78 -28.31 5.43
CA PHE A 64 -6.98 -27.24 4.85
C PHE A 64 -7.83 -26.19 4.10
N TYR A 65 -8.95 -26.61 3.51
CA TYR A 65 -9.92 -25.70 2.92
C TYR A 65 -10.63 -24.83 3.96
N ILE A 66 -10.85 -25.34 5.17
CA ILE A 66 -11.39 -24.57 6.30
C ILE A 66 -10.32 -23.57 6.78
N TYR A 67 -9.09 -24.06 7.00
CA TYR A 67 -8.03 -23.30 7.69
C TYR A 67 -7.14 -22.43 6.80
N LYS A 68 -7.45 -22.33 5.50
CA LYS A 68 -6.92 -21.25 4.66
C LYS A 68 -7.49 -19.87 5.01
N HIS A 69 -8.65 -19.83 5.68
CA HIS A 69 -9.30 -18.61 6.15
C HIS A 69 -8.74 -18.19 7.53
N ARG A 70 -8.83 -16.90 7.88
CA ARG A 70 -8.30 -16.33 9.13
C ARG A 70 -9.32 -15.44 9.83
N GLY A 71 -9.13 -15.22 11.13
CA GLY A 71 -9.98 -14.34 11.94
C GLY A 71 -11.43 -14.81 11.99
N GLU A 72 -12.37 -13.87 12.10
CA GLU A 72 -13.81 -14.17 12.22
C GLU A 72 -14.37 -15.05 11.09
N GLY A 73 -13.81 -14.95 9.88
CA GLY A 73 -14.24 -15.80 8.75
C GLY A 73 -13.96 -17.29 8.96
N ARG A 74 -12.89 -17.64 9.69
CA ARG A 74 -12.53 -19.02 9.99
C ARG A 74 -13.52 -19.67 10.95
N ILE A 75 -13.82 -19.01 12.06
CA ILE A 75 -14.74 -19.54 13.06
C ILE A 75 -16.16 -19.66 12.49
N GLN A 76 -16.62 -18.69 11.70
CA GLN A 76 -17.94 -18.75 11.04
C GLN A 76 -18.08 -19.94 10.09
N ILE A 77 -17.02 -20.29 9.34
CA ILE A 77 -17.03 -21.48 8.47
C ILE A 77 -17.18 -22.74 9.31
N LEU A 78 -16.39 -22.87 10.38
CA LEU A 78 -16.42 -24.03 11.26
C LEU A 78 -17.78 -24.20 11.95
N GLN A 79 -18.39 -23.10 12.41
CA GLN A 79 -19.74 -23.06 12.97
C GLN A 79 -20.80 -23.49 11.94
N LYS A 80 -20.70 -23.03 10.67
CA LYS A 80 -21.61 -23.48 9.61
C LYS A 80 -21.49 -24.98 9.32
N ILE A 81 -20.28 -25.52 9.33
CA ILE A 81 -20.06 -26.97 9.19
C ILE A 81 -20.67 -27.70 10.38
N ALA A 82 -20.44 -27.21 11.60
CA ALA A 82 -21.00 -27.79 12.82
C ALA A 82 -22.53 -27.85 12.76
N VAL A 83 -23.20 -26.76 12.38
CA VAL A 83 -24.67 -26.72 12.22
C VAL A 83 -25.14 -27.74 11.17
N LYS A 84 -24.48 -27.81 10.01
CA LYS A 84 -24.87 -28.73 8.93
C LYS A 84 -24.69 -30.20 9.29
N LEU A 85 -23.72 -30.51 10.15
CA LEU A 85 -23.44 -31.86 10.61
C LEU A 85 -24.08 -32.17 11.98
N ASN A 86 -24.88 -31.25 12.54
CA ASN A 86 -25.48 -31.36 13.87
C ASN A 86 -24.44 -31.61 14.98
N LEU A 87 -23.35 -30.86 14.97
CA LEU A 87 -22.23 -30.92 15.92
C LEU A 87 -22.22 -29.69 16.85
N PRO A 88 -21.53 -29.76 18.00
CA PRO A 88 -21.32 -28.60 18.86
C PRO A 88 -20.65 -27.45 18.10
N SER A 89 -21.25 -26.25 18.20
CA SER A 89 -20.74 -25.05 17.55
C SER A 89 -19.61 -24.43 18.38
N PRO A 90 -18.42 -24.19 17.81
CA PRO A 90 -17.31 -23.65 18.58
C PRO A 90 -17.43 -22.14 18.79
N GLU A 91 -16.94 -21.65 19.94
CA GLU A 91 -16.89 -20.23 20.31
C GLU A 91 -15.52 -19.59 19.99
N GLY A 92 -14.45 -20.38 20.00
CA GLY A 92 -13.08 -19.92 19.70
C GLY A 92 -12.32 -20.84 18.75
N ASP A 93 -11.19 -20.34 18.23
CA ASP A 93 -10.29 -21.05 17.31
C ASP A 93 -8.82 -21.01 17.78
N SER A 94 -8.62 -20.83 19.09
CA SER A 94 -7.31 -20.72 19.73
C SER A 94 -6.50 -22.00 19.56
N GLY A 95 -5.24 -21.85 19.15
CA GLY A 95 -4.34 -22.99 18.95
C GLY A 95 -4.53 -23.75 17.63
N ILE A 96 -5.40 -23.29 16.72
CA ILE A 96 -5.51 -23.86 15.37
C ILE A 96 -4.47 -23.21 14.43
N PRO A 97 -3.49 -23.96 13.88
CA PRO A 97 -2.59 -23.46 12.85
C PRO A 97 -3.33 -22.95 11.61
N SER A 98 -2.83 -21.91 10.95
CA SER A 98 -3.38 -21.48 9.65
C SER A 98 -2.70 -22.19 8.48
N THR A 99 -3.48 -22.55 7.46
CA THR A 99 -2.98 -23.14 6.22
C THR A 99 -2.60 -22.05 5.21
N ASN A 100 -1.60 -22.31 4.36
CA ASN A 100 -1.29 -21.42 3.24
C ASN A 100 -2.41 -21.50 2.19
N ALA A 101 -3.09 -20.36 1.95
CA ALA A 101 -4.21 -20.29 1.02
C ALA A 101 -3.87 -20.61 -0.44
N GLN A 102 -2.59 -20.51 -0.84
CA GLN A 102 -2.11 -20.88 -2.17
C GLN A 102 -1.74 -22.36 -2.30
N ASN A 103 -1.64 -23.10 -1.19
CA ASN A 103 -1.18 -24.49 -1.17
C ASN A 103 -2.04 -25.36 -0.25
N VAL A 104 -3.31 -25.52 -0.60
CA VAL A 104 -4.33 -26.21 0.22
C VAL A 104 -4.46 -27.71 -0.06
N TRP A 105 -3.98 -28.22 -1.19
CA TRP A 105 -4.10 -29.66 -1.52
C TRP A 105 -2.90 -30.45 -1.03
N LEU A 106 -3.13 -31.67 -0.54
CA LEU A 106 -2.06 -32.65 -0.31
C LEU A 106 -1.84 -33.57 -1.53
N PHE A 107 -2.47 -33.27 -2.66
CA PHE A 107 -2.37 -34.03 -3.90
C PHE A 107 -2.18 -33.08 -5.09
N PRO A 108 -1.54 -33.53 -6.18
CA PRO A 108 -1.38 -32.73 -7.39
C PRO A 108 -2.68 -32.63 -8.21
N TYR A 109 -2.67 -31.83 -9.28
CA TYR A 109 -3.73 -31.84 -10.30
C TYR A 109 -3.96 -33.25 -10.86
N LYS A 110 -5.18 -33.54 -11.29
CA LYS A 110 -5.59 -34.86 -11.80
C LYS A 110 -4.65 -35.42 -12.87
N TYR A 111 -4.14 -34.59 -13.79
CA TYR A 111 -3.18 -35.04 -14.81
C TYR A 111 -1.81 -35.47 -14.28
N ASN A 112 -1.45 -35.06 -13.06
CA ASN A 112 -0.20 -35.41 -12.37
C ASN A 112 -0.42 -36.49 -11.28
N ARG A 113 -1.64 -37.00 -11.11
CA ARG A 113 -1.93 -38.11 -10.20
C ARG A 113 -1.61 -39.41 -10.90
N THR A 114 -0.54 -40.07 -10.49
CA THR A 114 -0.02 -41.27 -11.17
C THR A 114 -0.12 -42.52 -10.30
N ASN A 115 -0.34 -42.38 -9.00
CA ASN A 115 -0.30 -43.48 -8.05
C ASN A 115 -1.36 -43.34 -6.95
N ASN A 116 -2.62 -43.08 -7.34
CA ASN A 116 -3.78 -43.05 -6.44
C ASN A 116 -3.54 -42.24 -5.15
N GLU A 117 -2.98 -41.04 -5.28
CA GLU A 117 -2.51 -40.21 -4.18
C GLU A 117 -3.61 -39.95 -3.13
N ILE A 118 -4.85 -39.77 -3.59
CA ILE A 118 -6.01 -39.53 -2.72
C ILE A 118 -6.34 -40.79 -1.88
N GLN A 119 -6.30 -41.98 -2.48
CA GLN A 119 -6.51 -43.23 -1.74
C GLN A 119 -5.42 -43.49 -0.71
N ARG A 120 -4.17 -43.13 -1.02
CA ARG A 120 -3.04 -43.20 -0.07
C ARG A 120 -3.24 -42.25 1.11
N LEU A 121 -3.76 -41.05 0.86
CA LEU A 121 -4.12 -40.09 1.91
C LEU A 121 -5.29 -40.59 2.79
N TRP A 122 -6.30 -41.24 2.21
CA TRP A 122 -7.37 -41.91 2.98
C TRP A 122 -6.83 -43.05 3.87
N LYS A 123 -5.97 -43.91 3.33
CA LYS A 123 -5.30 -44.97 4.11
C LYS A 123 -4.48 -44.37 5.26
N PHE A 124 -3.75 -43.29 4.99
CA PHE A 124 -2.97 -42.58 6.01
C PHE A 124 -3.85 -41.96 7.10
N PHE A 125 -5.00 -41.39 6.74
CA PHE A 125 -6.00 -40.89 7.69
C PHE A 125 -6.47 -41.99 8.64
N PHE A 126 -6.85 -43.18 8.14
CA PHE A 126 -7.27 -44.28 9.01
C PHE A 126 -6.14 -44.81 9.90
N SER A 127 -4.91 -44.89 9.38
CA SER A 127 -3.73 -45.25 10.20
C SER A 127 -3.48 -44.21 11.31
N ALA A 128 -3.66 -42.92 11.03
CA ALA A 128 -3.52 -41.86 12.02
C ALA A 128 -4.56 -41.97 13.15
N LEU A 129 -5.82 -42.24 12.81
CA LEU A 129 -6.88 -42.41 13.82
C LEU A 129 -6.65 -43.63 14.73
N LYS A 130 -5.98 -44.66 14.22
CA LYS A 130 -5.57 -45.84 14.99
C LYS A 130 -4.23 -45.66 15.72
N GLN A 131 -3.51 -44.56 15.44
CA GLN A 131 -2.13 -44.33 15.87
C GLN A 131 -1.14 -45.42 15.40
N GLU A 132 -1.41 -46.02 14.24
CA GLU A 132 -0.67 -47.14 13.63
C GLU A 132 0.13 -46.68 12.39
N ILE A 133 0.45 -45.39 12.26
CA ILE A 133 1.26 -44.89 11.15
C ILE A 133 2.66 -45.53 11.20
N THR A 134 3.12 -46.07 10.08
CA THR A 134 4.49 -46.56 9.91
C THR A 134 5.40 -45.52 9.23
N ASP A 135 6.71 -45.66 9.39
CA ASP A 135 7.69 -44.83 8.67
C ASP A 135 7.55 -44.95 7.15
N GLU A 136 7.21 -46.14 6.66
CA GLU A 136 6.94 -46.39 5.25
C GLU A 136 5.73 -45.58 4.78
N GLN A 137 4.61 -45.63 5.50
CA GLN A 137 3.42 -44.84 5.16
C GLN A 137 3.66 -43.33 5.24
N PHE A 138 4.43 -42.88 6.22
CA PHE A 138 4.76 -41.46 6.38
C PHE A 138 5.66 -40.95 5.25
N SER A 139 6.68 -41.73 4.89
CA SER A 139 7.56 -41.46 3.74
C SER A 139 6.80 -41.50 2.41
N ASP A 140 5.90 -42.48 2.27
CA ASP A 140 5.01 -42.62 1.12
C ASP A 140 4.17 -41.36 0.90
N VAL A 141 3.44 -40.88 1.91
CA VAL A 141 2.64 -39.64 1.76
C VAL A 141 3.52 -38.40 1.59
N LYS A 142 4.68 -38.32 2.24
CA LYS A 142 5.66 -37.23 2.05
C LYS A 142 6.17 -37.15 0.61
N SER A 143 6.22 -38.27 -0.13
CA SER A 143 6.64 -38.31 -1.53
C SER A 143 5.62 -37.68 -2.50
N ILE A 144 4.38 -37.43 -2.06
CA ILE A 144 3.36 -36.80 -2.89
C ILE A 144 3.77 -35.34 -3.18
N TYR A 145 3.69 -34.96 -4.46
CA TYR A 145 4.07 -33.63 -4.92
C TYR A 145 3.37 -32.51 -4.13
N GLY A 146 4.14 -31.60 -3.55
CA GLY A 146 3.64 -30.45 -2.77
C GLY A 146 3.36 -30.74 -1.29
N VAL A 147 3.66 -31.94 -0.80
CA VAL A 147 3.54 -32.33 0.61
C VAL A 147 4.88 -32.20 1.32
N GLY A 148 4.91 -31.43 2.42
CA GLY A 148 6.09 -31.26 3.27
C GLY A 148 5.82 -31.71 4.71
N LEU A 149 6.89 -31.94 5.49
CA LEU A 149 6.81 -32.45 6.88
C LEU A 149 5.91 -31.60 7.80
N THR A 150 6.05 -30.27 7.76
CA THR A 150 5.19 -29.37 8.53
C THR A 150 3.73 -29.49 8.13
N LYS A 151 3.44 -29.68 6.84
CA LYS A 151 2.08 -29.82 6.33
C LYS A 151 1.46 -31.15 6.77
N LEU A 152 2.25 -32.23 6.79
CA LEU A 152 1.82 -33.52 7.33
C LEU A 152 1.46 -33.43 8.81
N THR A 153 2.34 -32.87 9.65
CA THR A 153 2.08 -32.74 11.09
C THR A 153 0.93 -31.79 11.41
N GLN A 154 0.71 -30.74 10.60
CA GLN A 154 -0.49 -29.92 10.68
C GLN A 154 -1.77 -30.69 10.32
N GLY A 155 -1.74 -31.51 9.27
CA GLY A 155 -2.86 -32.38 8.90
C GLY A 155 -3.21 -33.37 10.01
N LEU A 156 -2.20 -34.03 10.60
CA LEU A 156 -2.36 -34.92 11.74
C LEU A 156 -2.96 -34.19 12.95
N PHE A 157 -2.50 -32.97 13.24
CA PHE A 157 -3.07 -32.14 14.30
C PHE A 157 -4.54 -31.78 14.06
N TYR A 158 -4.94 -31.47 12.83
CA TYR A 158 -6.35 -31.15 12.56
C TYR A 158 -7.28 -32.34 12.78
N ILE A 159 -6.86 -33.56 12.47
CA ILE A 159 -7.71 -34.74 12.66
C ILE A 159 -7.68 -35.26 14.11
N ASP A 160 -6.59 -35.06 14.84
CA ASP A 160 -6.48 -35.50 16.23
C ASP A 160 -5.51 -34.58 17.02
N PRO A 161 -6.02 -33.44 17.52
CA PRO A 161 -5.22 -32.46 18.27
C PRO A 161 -4.87 -32.91 19.70
N LEU A 162 -5.28 -34.12 20.11
CA LEU A 162 -4.92 -34.70 21.40
C LEU A 162 -3.64 -35.55 21.30
N ASN A 163 -3.42 -36.20 20.16
CA ASN A 163 -2.32 -37.14 19.98
C ASN A 163 -1.20 -36.62 19.08
N TYR A 164 -1.46 -35.59 18.28
CA TYR A 164 -0.47 -34.99 17.40
C TYR A 164 -0.22 -33.52 17.75
N LEU A 165 0.97 -33.02 17.47
CA LEU A 165 1.35 -31.61 17.64
C LEU A 165 1.93 -31.11 16.30
N PRO A 166 1.49 -29.98 15.75
CA PRO A 166 2.02 -29.49 14.50
C PRO A 166 3.45 -29.02 14.76
N ILE A 167 4.41 -29.43 13.92
CA ILE A 167 5.80 -28.94 14.02
C ILE A 167 6.02 -27.88 12.94
N ASP A 168 5.65 -26.64 13.29
CA ASP A 168 5.58 -25.50 12.38
C ASP A 168 6.32 -24.27 12.91
N LYS A 169 6.18 -23.13 12.22
CA LYS A 169 6.88 -21.88 12.59
C LYS A 169 6.55 -21.37 13.99
N GLN A 170 5.45 -21.79 14.61
CA GLN A 170 5.07 -21.37 15.95
C GLN A 170 5.63 -22.32 17.00
N THR A 171 5.39 -23.62 16.83
CA THR A 171 5.79 -24.63 17.83
C THR A 171 7.29 -24.93 17.80
N LYS A 172 7.95 -24.90 16.63
CA LYS A 172 9.40 -25.15 16.54
C LYS A 172 10.26 -24.28 17.47
N PRO A 173 10.18 -22.93 17.39
CA PRO A 173 10.97 -22.08 18.29
C PRO A 173 10.49 -22.21 19.73
N TYR A 174 9.20 -22.35 19.99
CA TYR A 174 8.67 -22.51 21.35
C TYR A 174 9.23 -23.75 22.06
N LEU A 175 9.21 -24.90 21.39
CA LEU A 175 9.72 -26.16 21.94
C LEU A 175 11.24 -26.09 22.17
N LYS A 176 11.98 -25.52 21.23
CA LYS A 176 13.43 -25.37 21.32
C LYS A 176 13.85 -24.37 22.41
N ASP A 177 13.25 -23.19 22.42
CA ASP A 177 13.75 -22.05 23.19
C ASP A 177 13.21 -22.04 24.63
N VAL A 178 12.02 -22.60 24.84
CA VAL A 178 11.37 -22.65 26.16
C VAL A 178 11.62 -23.98 26.87
N TYR A 179 11.60 -25.10 26.14
CA TYR A 179 11.68 -26.45 26.72
C TYR A 179 12.93 -27.25 26.31
N GLN A 180 13.79 -26.67 25.45
CA GLN A 180 15.02 -27.31 24.97
C GLN A 180 14.74 -28.66 24.31
N ILE A 181 13.63 -28.76 23.59
CA ILE A 181 13.22 -29.95 22.84
C ILE A 181 13.67 -29.78 21.38
N GLY A 182 14.39 -30.77 20.86
CA GLY A 182 14.77 -30.82 19.45
C GLY A 182 13.55 -31.01 18.55
N THR A 183 13.51 -30.35 17.38
CA THR A 183 12.35 -30.43 16.47
C THR A 183 12.70 -30.89 15.05
N GLU A 184 13.91 -31.42 14.88
CA GLU A 184 14.37 -32.02 13.62
C GLU A 184 13.95 -33.48 13.54
N TYR A 185 13.33 -33.88 12.44
CA TYR A 185 12.89 -35.24 12.17
C TYR A 185 12.76 -35.47 10.67
N GLU A 186 13.05 -36.69 10.20
CA GLU A 186 12.87 -37.08 8.81
C GLU A 186 11.87 -38.24 8.61
N SER A 187 11.56 -38.96 9.70
CA SER A 187 10.67 -40.12 9.76
C SER A 187 9.53 -39.91 10.76
N TYR A 188 8.52 -40.80 10.74
CA TYR A 188 7.45 -40.80 11.72
C TYR A 188 7.96 -41.20 13.11
N PHE A 189 8.91 -42.13 13.19
CA PHE A 189 9.57 -42.49 14.43
C PHE A 189 10.23 -41.27 15.10
N GLY A 190 10.99 -40.47 14.34
CA GLY A 190 11.60 -39.24 14.86
C GLY A 190 10.55 -38.21 15.31
N TYR A 191 9.45 -38.06 14.55
CA TYR A 191 8.33 -37.22 14.95
C TYR A 191 7.67 -37.71 16.26
N LYS A 192 7.50 -39.02 16.42
CA LYS A 192 6.91 -39.63 17.61
C LYS A 192 7.78 -39.41 18.85
N GLN A 193 9.11 -39.48 18.71
CA GLN A 193 10.04 -39.15 19.80
C GLN A 193 9.85 -37.72 20.30
N ILE A 194 9.64 -36.75 19.40
CA ILE A 194 9.34 -35.37 19.77
C ILE A 194 8.01 -35.30 20.54
N ILE A 195 6.96 -35.98 20.07
CA ILE A 195 5.65 -36.03 20.76
C ILE A 195 5.79 -36.60 22.18
N GLU A 196 6.54 -37.70 22.34
CA GLU A 196 6.77 -38.35 23.62
C GLU A 196 7.54 -37.43 24.58
N GLU A 197 8.62 -36.80 24.10
CA GLU A 197 9.40 -35.82 24.89
C GLU A 197 8.55 -34.61 25.30
N VAL A 198 7.67 -34.11 24.42
CA VAL A 198 6.75 -33.02 24.74
C VAL A 198 5.75 -33.45 25.82
N LYS A 199 5.18 -34.66 25.73
CA LYS A 199 4.25 -35.19 26.76
C LYS A 199 4.93 -35.34 28.13
N GLU A 200 6.20 -35.71 28.14
CA GLU A 200 6.98 -35.84 29.39
C GLU A 200 7.31 -34.47 30.01
N LYS A 201 7.70 -33.48 29.20
CA LYS A 201 8.15 -32.16 29.67
C LYS A 201 7.04 -31.13 29.85
N ILE A 202 5.92 -31.28 29.14
CA ILE A 202 4.83 -30.31 29.12
C ILE A 202 3.51 -30.98 29.49
N ASN A 203 3.05 -30.74 30.72
CA ASN A 203 1.78 -31.30 31.23
C ASN A 203 0.56 -30.50 30.71
N LYS A 204 0.34 -30.50 29.40
CA LYS A 204 -0.80 -29.86 28.72
C LYS A 204 -1.21 -30.63 27.46
N PRO A 205 -2.49 -30.54 27.04
CA PRO A 205 -2.92 -31.01 25.72
C PRO A 205 -2.20 -30.26 24.59
N PHE A 206 -1.98 -30.94 23.46
CA PHE A 206 -1.23 -30.33 22.33
C PHE A 206 -1.91 -29.10 21.73
N TYR A 207 -3.24 -29.00 21.75
CA TYR A 207 -3.93 -27.79 21.30
C TYR A 207 -3.66 -26.56 22.17
N GLU A 208 -3.49 -26.75 23.49
CA GLU A 208 -3.07 -25.66 24.37
C GLU A 208 -1.61 -25.29 24.14
N ILE A 209 -0.74 -26.29 23.93
CA ILE A 209 0.68 -26.07 23.61
C ILE A 209 0.82 -25.28 22.30
N SER A 210 0.00 -25.60 21.28
CA SER A 210 -0.04 -24.85 20.02
C SER A 210 -0.47 -23.39 20.22
N HIS A 211 -1.48 -23.15 21.07
CA HIS A 211 -1.90 -21.79 21.45
C HIS A 211 -0.80 -21.04 22.21
N ASP A 212 -0.17 -21.67 23.21
CA ASP A 212 0.90 -21.07 23.99
C ASP A 212 2.11 -20.72 23.11
N ALA A 213 2.46 -21.58 22.15
CA ALA A 213 3.51 -21.31 21.18
C ALA A 213 3.19 -20.08 20.31
N TRP A 214 1.96 -19.97 19.80
CA TRP A 214 1.51 -18.80 19.07
C TRP A 214 1.52 -17.54 19.94
N TRP A 215 1.03 -17.63 21.17
CA TRP A 215 1.00 -16.52 22.11
C TRP A 215 2.41 -16.02 22.45
N CYS A 216 3.32 -16.94 22.77
CA CYS A 216 4.72 -16.63 23.08
C CYS A 216 5.46 -15.97 21.93
N ASN A 217 5.18 -16.37 20.68
CA ASN A 217 5.87 -15.79 19.53
C ASN A 217 5.28 -14.43 19.13
N ASN A 218 3.96 -14.25 19.25
CA ASN A 218 3.26 -13.11 18.67
C ASN A 218 2.88 -12.00 19.67
N ASN A 219 3.06 -12.19 20.98
CA ASN A 219 2.84 -11.14 21.98
C ASN A 219 4.15 -10.57 22.57
N THR A 220 4.16 -9.25 22.77
CA THR A 220 5.20 -8.48 23.46
C THR A 220 5.32 -8.92 24.92
N ASN A 221 6.51 -9.35 25.34
CA ASN A 221 6.79 -9.58 26.76
C ASN A 221 7.19 -8.27 27.45
N TYR A 222 6.98 -8.23 28.76
CA TYR A 222 7.36 -7.11 29.62
C TYR A 222 8.39 -7.60 30.64
N TRP A 223 9.42 -6.79 30.88
CA TRP A 223 10.57 -7.16 31.69
C TRP A 223 10.95 -6.05 32.67
N ILE A 224 11.47 -6.42 33.82
CA ILE A 224 12.13 -5.51 34.76
C ILE A 224 13.63 -5.77 34.71
N PHE A 225 14.38 -4.72 34.43
CA PHE A 225 15.82 -4.70 34.42
C PHE A 225 16.30 -3.99 35.68
N GLN A 226 16.89 -4.74 36.60
CA GLN A 226 17.40 -4.18 37.84
C GLN A 226 18.79 -3.58 37.64
N ALA A 227 18.98 -2.40 38.20
CA ALA A 227 20.24 -1.69 38.19
C ALA A 227 20.66 -1.33 39.61
N ASN A 228 21.94 -1.47 39.90
CA ASN A 228 22.50 -1.08 41.20
C ASN A 228 23.51 0.06 40.97
N PRO A 229 23.23 1.27 41.48
CA PRO A 229 24.08 2.44 41.28
C PRO A 229 25.52 2.26 41.78
N LYS A 230 25.77 1.29 42.67
CA LYS A 230 27.13 0.95 43.13
C LYS A 230 28.02 0.35 42.03
N TYR A 231 27.43 -0.32 41.04
CA TYR A 231 28.15 -1.04 39.99
C TYR A 231 28.04 -0.37 38.61
N TYR A 232 27.00 0.44 38.38
CA TYR A 232 26.79 1.13 37.11
C TYR A 232 26.14 2.50 37.33
N ASP A 233 26.68 3.55 36.71
CA ASP A 233 26.14 4.91 36.75
C ASP A 233 24.91 5.05 35.83
N VAL A 234 23.80 4.48 36.27
CA VAL A 234 22.52 4.53 35.56
C VAL A 234 22.05 5.98 35.38
N MET A 235 22.25 6.81 36.41
CA MET A 235 21.73 8.17 36.48
C MET A 235 22.44 9.05 35.44
N GLY A 236 23.77 9.03 35.41
CA GLY A 236 24.54 9.75 34.39
C GLY A 236 24.36 9.19 32.98
N ALA A 237 24.09 7.88 32.83
CA ALA A 237 23.77 7.28 31.54
C ALA A 237 22.40 7.74 30.99
N LEU A 238 21.40 7.86 31.86
CA LEU A 238 20.08 8.41 31.53
C LEU A 238 20.14 9.91 31.24
N GLU A 239 20.89 10.68 32.04
CA GLU A 239 21.05 12.13 31.87
C GLU A 239 21.67 12.48 30.51
N LYS A 240 22.69 11.71 30.10
CA LYS A 240 23.40 11.92 28.82
C LYS A 240 22.71 11.26 27.63
N ASN A 241 21.55 10.62 27.84
CA ASN A 241 20.83 9.81 26.85
C ASN A 241 21.72 8.74 26.17
N LYS A 242 22.67 8.17 26.93
CA LYS A 242 23.67 7.20 26.45
C LYS A 242 23.26 5.75 26.70
N LEU A 243 22.08 5.52 27.25
CA LEU A 243 21.60 4.20 27.58
C LEU A 243 21.04 3.48 26.35
N VAL A 244 21.94 2.87 25.57
CA VAL A 244 21.61 2.21 24.29
C VAL A 244 21.68 0.69 24.34
N ARG A 245 22.24 0.13 25.43
CA ARG A 245 22.43 -1.32 25.62
C ARG A 245 22.25 -1.69 27.08
N TRP A 246 21.81 -2.93 27.33
CA TRP A 246 21.66 -3.46 28.69
C TRP A 246 22.01 -4.95 28.78
N ASP A 247 22.47 -5.40 29.94
CA ASP A 247 22.92 -6.77 30.19
C ASP A 247 21.76 -7.74 30.44
N VAL A 248 21.87 -8.93 29.86
CA VAL A 248 20.87 -10.01 29.96
C VAL A 248 21.54 -11.23 30.58
N ASN A 249 21.47 -11.32 31.90
CA ASN A 249 22.05 -12.45 32.63
C ASN A 249 21.08 -13.62 32.77
N GLN A 250 19.78 -13.36 32.63
CA GLN A 250 18.71 -14.36 32.78
C GLN A 250 17.65 -14.19 31.69
N HIS A 251 16.88 -15.26 31.44
CA HIS A 251 15.82 -15.28 30.42
C HIS A 251 16.29 -14.94 29.00
N LYS A 252 17.56 -15.25 28.67
CA LYS A 252 18.21 -14.98 27.37
C LYS A 252 17.39 -15.49 26.18
N THR A 253 16.78 -16.67 26.30
CA THR A 253 15.96 -17.28 25.25
C THR A 253 14.54 -16.71 25.15
N LYS A 254 14.12 -15.88 26.11
CA LYS A 254 12.76 -15.33 26.19
C LYS A 254 12.70 -13.83 25.89
N ILE A 255 13.77 -13.09 26.20
CA ILE A 255 13.91 -11.67 25.86
C ILE A 255 14.21 -11.55 24.37
N LYS A 256 13.40 -10.77 23.65
CA LYS A 256 13.52 -10.62 22.19
C LYS A 256 13.24 -9.19 21.72
N LYS A 257 13.58 -8.90 20.46
CA LYS A 257 13.20 -7.65 19.81
C LYS A 257 11.67 -7.46 19.84
N GLY A 258 11.22 -6.27 20.22
CA GLY A 258 9.81 -5.91 20.32
C GLY A 258 9.22 -6.06 21.73
N ASP A 259 9.98 -6.63 22.67
CA ASP A 259 9.64 -6.64 24.10
C ASP A 259 9.81 -5.25 24.73
N LYS A 260 9.17 -5.04 25.89
CA LYS A 260 9.23 -3.79 26.67
C LYS A 260 9.97 -3.99 27.99
N GLY A 261 10.71 -2.98 28.43
CA GLY A 261 11.53 -3.00 29.64
C GLY A 261 11.21 -1.87 30.62
N ILE A 262 11.24 -2.20 31.91
CA ILE A 262 11.17 -1.28 33.05
C ILE A 262 12.56 -1.23 33.67
N LEU A 263 13.17 -0.06 33.73
CA LEU A 263 14.46 0.14 34.39
C LEU A 263 14.25 0.42 35.87
N TRP A 264 14.61 -0.54 36.72
CA TRP A 264 14.41 -0.46 38.16
C TRP A 264 15.73 -0.29 38.91
N VAL A 265 15.91 0.84 39.57
CA VAL A 265 17.10 1.10 40.39
C VAL A 265 16.90 0.52 41.79
N THR A 266 17.93 -0.12 42.32
CA THR A 266 17.96 -0.75 43.65
C THR A 266 18.79 0.10 44.63
N GLY A 267 18.56 -0.06 45.93
CA GLY A 267 19.26 0.68 46.98
C GLY A 267 18.36 1.65 47.74
N LYS A 268 18.95 2.74 48.26
CA LYS A 268 18.25 3.73 49.12
C LYS A 268 17.09 4.41 48.40
N ASP A 269 17.31 4.80 47.15
CA ASP A 269 16.31 5.46 46.30
C ASP A 269 15.71 4.48 45.30
N SER A 270 15.35 3.28 45.77
CA SER A 270 14.85 2.23 44.89
C SER A 270 13.52 2.63 44.23
N GLY A 271 13.39 2.37 42.93
CA GLY A 271 12.22 2.75 42.15
C GLY A 271 12.40 2.53 40.64
N CYS A 272 11.41 2.92 39.87
CA CYS A 272 11.46 2.93 38.41
C CYS A 272 11.99 4.28 37.90
N TYR A 273 13.04 4.22 37.08
CA TYR A 273 13.75 5.40 36.57
C TYR A 273 13.62 5.58 35.06
N ALA A 274 13.22 4.54 34.32
CA ALA A 274 12.90 4.65 32.90
C ALA A 274 12.03 3.50 32.40
N LEU A 275 11.34 3.71 31.29
CA LEU A 275 10.72 2.66 30.47
C LEU A 275 11.39 2.65 29.09
N PHE A 276 11.55 1.48 28.49
CA PHE A 276 12.25 1.35 27.22
C PHE A 276 11.72 0.21 26.34
N ASP A 277 12.03 0.30 25.05
CA ASP A 277 11.78 -0.75 24.05
C ASP A 277 13.05 -1.57 23.82
N ILE A 278 12.91 -2.88 23.69
CA ILE A 278 13.99 -3.77 23.26
C ILE A 278 13.99 -3.82 21.74
N ILE A 279 15.07 -3.30 21.13
CA ILE A 279 15.15 -3.09 19.67
C ILE A 279 16.07 -4.09 18.96
N SER A 280 16.64 -5.05 19.70
CA SER A 280 17.38 -6.19 19.15
C SER A 280 17.07 -7.47 19.91
N ASP A 281 17.34 -8.61 19.28
CA ASP A 281 17.47 -9.88 20.01
C ASP A 281 18.74 -9.85 20.88
N VAL A 282 18.87 -10.83 21.78
CA VAL A 282 20.04 -10.97 22.65
C VAL A 282 21.26 -11.32 21.79
N PHE A 283 22.37 -10.60 21.99
CA PHE A 283 23.64 -10.84 21.30
C PHE A 283 24.80 -10.76 22.29
N GLU A 284 25.88 -11.47 21.99
CA GLU A 284 27.08 -11.48 22.81
C GLU A 284 27.99 -10.28 22.47
N LEU A 285 28.45 -9.57 23.50
CA LEU A 285 29.43 -8.50 23.38
C LEU A 285 30.37 -8.50 24.60
N ASN A 286 31.67 -8.66 24.38
CA ASN A 286 32.69 -8.75 25.44
C ASN A 286 32.40 -9.87 26.45
N ASN A 287 32.05 -11.07 25.98
CA ASN A 287 31.66 -12.25 26.79
C ASN A 287 30.47 -11.99 27.73
N GLN A 288 29.61 -11.04 27.38
CA GLN A 288 28.38 -10.74 28.10
C GLN A 288 27.21 -10.67 27.12
N ASP A 289 26.10 -11.29 27.49
CA ASP A 289 24.86 -11.21 26.71
C ASP A 289 24.19 -9.86 26.94
N LYS A 290 23.88 -9.16 25.85
CA LYS A 290 23.29 -7.83 25.87
C LYS A 290 22.12 -7.71 24.88
N VAL A 291 21.29 -6.70 25.11
CA VAL A 291 20.28 -6.24 24.16
C VAL A 291 20.48 -4.76 23.86
N LYS A 292 20.10 -4.33 22.66
CA LYS A 292 19.95 -2.91 22.34
C LYS A 292 18.60 -2.43 22.85
N ILE A 293 18.60 -1.28 23.49
CA ILE A 293 17.38 -0.67 24.05
C ILE A 293 17.19 0.74 23.53
N ASN A 294 15.94 1.18 23.49
CA ASN A 294 15.55 2.55 23.20
C ASN A 294 14.70 3.08 24.35
N VAL A 295 15.22 4.04 25.12
CA VAL A 295 14.48 4.64 26.24
C VAL A 295 13.29 5.43 25.69
N THR A 296 12.08 5.05 26.11
CA THR A 296 10.82 5.67 25.69
C THR A 296 10.33 6.72 26.68
N HIS A 297 10.58 6.49 27.97
CA HIS A 297 10.21 7.40 29.05
C HIS A 297 11.36 7.45 30.05
N ASN A 298 11.84 8.65 30.36
CA ASN A 298 12.92 8.89 31.29
C ASN A 298 12.38 9.59 32.53
N PHE A 299 12.45 8.94 33.69
CA PHE A 299 11.93 9.44 34.95
C PHE A 299 13.05 9.95 35.88
N LEU A 300 14.22 10.28 35.33
CA LEU A 300 15.38 10.70 36.13
C LEU A 300 15.07 11.90 37.05
N THR A 301 14.29 12.87 36.58
CA THR A 301 13.92 14.09 37.33
C THR A 301 12.86 13.84 38.40
N LYS A 302 12.03 12.81 38.23
CA LYS A 302 10.96 12.42 39.16
C LYS A 302 10.76 10.90 39.12
N PRO A 303 11.65 10.11 39.75
CA PRO A 303 11.58 8.67 39.69
C PRO A 303 10.38 8.14 40.48
N ILE A 304 9.76 7.08 39.97
CA ILE A 304 8.65 6.43 40.67
C ILE A 304 9.25 5.54 41.75
N LEU A 305 9.35 6.07 42.96
CA LEU A 305 9.95 5.36 44.07
C LEU A 305 9.15 4.11 44.45
N LYS A 306 9.83 3.09 44.98
CA LYS A 306 9.24 1.79 45.35
C LYS A 306 8.01 1.96 46.25
N ALA A 307 8.08 2.86 47.22
CA ALA A 307 6.96 3.14 48.13
C ALA A 307 5.74 3.72 47.41
N GLU A 308 5.92 4.51 46.36
CA GLU A 308 4.84 5.05 45.53
C GLU A 308 4.28 3.98 44.58
N ALA A 309 5.15 3.23 43.92
CA ALA A 309 4.77 2.13 43.04
C ALA A 309 3.93 1.08 43.78
N MET A 310 4.33 0.66 44.99
CA MET A 310 3.64 -0.37 45.77
C MET A 310 2.22 0.03 46.22
N LYS A 311 1.90 1.34 46.27
CA LYS A 311 0.54 1.80 46.59
C LYS A 311 -0.47 1.43 45.50
N ARG A 312 -0.04 1.40 44.24
CA ARG A 312 -0.91 1.12 43.07
C ARG A 312 -0.61 -0.23 42.41
N ILE A 313 0.57 -0.79 42.67
CA ILE A 313 1.05 -2.06 42.13
C ILE A 313 1.63 -2.89 43.30
N PRO A 314 0.78 -3.50 44.14
CA PRO A 314 1.22 -4.24 45.33
C PRO A 314 2.20 -5.39 45.00
N ASP A 315 2.01 -6.02 43.84
CA ASP A 315 2.77 -7.19 43.39
C ASP A 315 3.80 -6.86 42.30
N ILE A 316 4.44 -5.68 42.34
CA ILE A 316 5.39 -5.24 41.31
C ILE A 316 6.63 -6.15 41.15
N GLY A 317 6.82 -7.14 42.03
CA GLY A 317 7.79 -8.21 41.84
C GLY A 317 9.25 -7.80 42.00
N VAL A 318 9.53 -6.63 42.60
CA VAL A 318 10.89 -6.07 42.71
C VAL A 318 11.32 -5.82 44.15
N GLY A 319 12.54 -6.26 44.47
CA GLY A 319 13.23 -5.93 45.71
C GLY A 319 12.67 -6.61 46.97
N MET A 320 12.20 -7.86 46.87
CA MET A 320 12.05 -8.70 48.05
C MET A 320 13.46 -9.02 48.62
N PRO A 321 13.64 -9.00 49.96
CA PRO A 321 14.91 -9.41 50.57
C PRO A 321 15.30 -10.80 50.08
N GLY A 322 16.44 -10.94 49.40
CA GLY A 322 16.97 -12.23 48.92
C GLY A 322 16.79 -12.54 47.43
N VAL A 323 16.14 -11.68 46.63
CA VAL A 323 16.04 -11.89 45.17
C VAL A 323 17.27 -11.32 44.46
N THR A 324 18.10 -12.20 43.89
CA THR A 324 19.37 -11.88 43.20
C THR A 324 19.23 -11.74 41.67
N GLN A 325 18.01 -11.79 41.14
CA GLN A 325 17.76 -11.81 39.69
C GLN A 325 17.81 -10.40 39.09
N THR A 326 18.65 -10.22 38.06
CA THR A 326 18.88 -8.91 37.39
C THR A 326 17.90 -8.61 36.26
N ASN A 327 17.29 -9.64 35.66
CA ASN A 327 16.24 -9.53 34.65
C ASN A 327 15.04 -10.36 35.11
N VAL A 328 13.88 -9.74 35.35
CA VAL A 328 12.68 -10.41 35.89
C VAL A 328 11.50 -10.18 34.96
N LYS A 329 10.59 -11.15 34.84
CA LYS A 329 9.37 -11.00 34.03
C LYS A 329 8.38 -10.03 34.70
N SER A 330 7.76 -9.16 33.89
CA SER A 330 6.70 -8.23 34.30
C SER A 330 5.43 -8.48 33.48
N THR A 331 4.35 -7.79 33.81
CA THR A 331 3.09 -7.81 33.06
C THR A 331 2.85 -6.49 32.34
N LYS A 332 2.01 -6.53 31.30
CA LYS A 332 1.54 -5.32 30.60
C LYS A 332 0.89 -4.33 31.57
N GLU A 333 0.04 -4.83 32.46
CA GLU A 333 -0.68 -4.01 33.44
C GLU A 333 0.27 -3.29 34.41
N GLN A 334 1.35 -3.95 34.86
CA GLN A 334 2.37 -3.31 35.71
C GLN A 334 3.10 -2.19 34.96
N TYR A 335 3.47 -2.43 33.69
CA TYR A 335 4.10 -1.43 32.83
C TYR A 335 3.18 -0.22 32.59
N GLU A 336 1.90 -0.47 32.27
CA GLU A 336 0.90 0.58 32.05
C GLU A 336 0.59 1.36 33.33
N LYS A 337 0.50 0.71 34.50
CA LYS A 337 0.32 1.40 35.78
C LYS A 337 1.52 2.26 36.16
N LEU A 338 2.75 1.84 35.88
CA LEU A 338 3.93 2.70 36.07
C LEU A 338 3.87 3.91 35.15
N LEU A 339 3.44 3.72 33.91
CA LEU A 339 3.18 4.82 32.98
C LEU A 339 2.09 5.76 33.51
N GLU A 340 1.02 5.25 34.12
CA GLU A 340 -0.01 6.07 34.77
C GLU A 340 0.49 6.80 36.03
N ILE A 341 1.36 6.19 36.84
CA ILE A 341 1.94 6.82 38.04
C ILE A 341 2.90 7.95 37.66
N SER A 342 3.67 7.80 36.58
CA SER A 342 4.44 8.92 36.02
C SER A 342 3.55 10.10 35.59
N GLY A 343 2.26 9.86 35.38
CA GLY A 343 1.22 10.81 34.96
C GLY A 343 0.87 11.96 35.91
N ASN A 344 1.64 12.21 36.97
CA ASN A 344 1.65 13.52 37.63
C ASN A 344 2.52 14.56 36.89
N GLU A 345 3.00 14.23 35.69
CA GLU A 345 2.85 15.13 34.55
C GLU A 345 1.98 14.40 33.54
N THR A 346 0.79 14.94 33.25
CA THR A 346 0.02 14.50 32.09
C THR A 346 0.94 14.51 30.87
N PRO A 347 0.93 13.48 29.99
CA PRO A 347 1.72 13.53 28.77
C PRO A 347 1.42 14.86 28.08
N LYS A 348 2.45 15.68 27.95
CA LYS A 348 2.37 17.07 27.50
C LYS A 348 1.51 17.15 26.25
N LYS A 349 0.34 17.78 26.35
CA LYS A 349 -0.56 17.88 25.20
C LYS A 349 -0.22 19.10 24.36
N TYR A 350 -0.54 18.99 23.08
CA TYR A 350 -0.36 20.05 22.11
C TYR A 350 -1.73 20.44 21.57
N TRP A 351 -2.07 21.70 21.73
CA TRP A 351 -3.38 22.26 21.39
C TRP A 351 -3.22 23.25 20.26
N LEU A 352 -4.03 23.13 19.21
CA LEU A 352 -4.14 24.15 18.17
C LEU A 352 -5.28 25.10 18.52
N PHE A 353 -5.01 26.39 18.61
CA PHE A 353 -5.89 27.42 19.18
C PHE A 353 -6.06 28.63 18.26
N ALA A 354 -7.31 29.09 18.09
CA ALA A 354 -7.65 30.31 17.35
C ALA A 354 -8.17 31.41 18.31
N PRO A 355 -7.46 32.55 18.45
CA PRO A 355 -7.83 33.63 19.37
C PRO A 355 -8.91 34.55 18.75
N GLY A 356 -10.09 33.97 18.56
CA GLY A 356 -11.26 34.63 17.96
C GLY A 356 -11.25 34.70 16.42
N PRO A 357 -12.32 35.26 15.82
CA PRO A 357 -12.47 35.37 14.37
C PRO A 357 -11.29 36.11 13.74
N GLY A 358 -10.62 35.48 12.77
CA GLY A 358 -9.44 36.05 12.12
C GLY A 358 -8.23 36.26 13.04
N ALA A 359 -8.21 35.62 14.22
CA ALA A 359 -7.21 35.85 15.28
C ALA A 359 -7.16 37.29 15.81
N LYS A 360 -8.30 38.01 15.78
CA LYS A 360 -8.39 39.43 16.15
C LYS A 360 -7.93 39.76 17.58
N TYR A 361 -7.96 38.80 18.52
CA TYR A 361 -7.54 39.01 19.91
C TYR A 361 -6.11 38.53 20.18
N TRP A 362 -5.35 38.13 19.16
CA TRP A 362 -4.01 37.59 19.36
C TRP A 362 -3.07 38.55 20.07
N ASP A 363 -3.03 39.83 19.64
CA ASP A 363 -2.10 40.80 20.21
C ASP A 363 -2.38 41.06 21.70
N GLU A 364 -3.66 41.23 22.06
CA GLU A 364 -4.12 41.38 23.44
C GLU A 364 -3.76 40.16 24.30
N PHE A 365 -4.13 38.95 23.85
CA PHE A 365 -3.85 37.71 24.58
C PHE A 365 -2.35 37.45 24.75
N ARG A 366 -1.54 37.87 23.78
CA ARG A 366 -0.09 37.78 23.84
C ARG A 366 0.48 38.73 24.90
N GLU A 367 0.06 40.00 24.89
CA GLU A 367 0.54 41.03 25.81
C GLU A 367 0.18 40.74 27.26
N GLU A 368 -1.02 40.22 27.49
CA GLU A 368 -1.50 39.86 28.82
C GLU A 368 -1.03 38.47 29.29
N GLY A 369 -0.43 37.67 28.41
CA GLY A 369 0.08 36.34 28.74
C GLY A 369 -1.03 35.34 29.06
N ILE A 370 -2.10 35.34 28.26
CA ILE A 370 -3.27 34.49 28.45
C ILE A 370 -3.70 33.79 27.16
N MET A 371 -4.44 32.69 27.29
CA MET A 371 -5.38 32.23 26.26
C MET A 371 -6.79 32.38 26.82
N ALA A 372 -7.71 32.86 26.00
CA ALA A 372 -9.10 32.99 26.40
C ALA A 372 -10.06 32.52 25.30
N ILE A 373 -11.22 32.02 25.71
CA ILE A 373 -12.33 31.66 24.83
C ILE A 373 -13.60 32.41 25.26
N GLY A 374 -14.54 32.58 24.33
CA GLY A 374 -15.84 33.21 24.59
C GLY A 374 -16.76 32.31 25.42
N GLY A 375 -18.08 32.44 25.23
CA GLY A 375 -19.07 31.78 26.09
C GLY A 375 -19.31 32.56 27.39
N ASP A 376 -19.20 33.89 27.31
CA ASP A 376 -19.26 34.80 28.46
C ASP A 376 -20.67 34.81 29.09
N GLU A 377 -21.70 34.54 28.28
CA GLU A 377 -23.10 34.37 28.66
C GLU A 377 -23.33 33.20 29.64
N LEU A 378 -22.43 32.22 29.67
CA LEU A 378 -22.52 31.08 30.59
C LEU A 378 -21.97 31.40 31.99
N GLY A 379 -21.27 32.53 32.16
CA GLY A 379 -20.53 32.83 33.38
C GLY A 379 -19.41 31.82 33.64
N ASP A 380 -18.97 31.70 34.89
CA ASP A 380 -17.88 30.79 35.26
C ASP A 380 -18.25 29.32 34.99
N LEU A 381 -17.47 28.67 34.10
CA LEU A 381 -17.62 27.27 33.72
C LEU A 381 -17.44 26.28 34.88
N MET A 382 -16.86 26.70 36.00
CA MET A 382 -16.81 25.90 37.22
C MET A 382 -18.20 25.56 37.79
N ASN A 383 -19.23 26.35 37.43
CA ASN A 383 -20.61 26.11 37.86
C ASN A 383 -21.29 24.90 37.18
N TYR A 384 -20.71 24.36 36.11
CA TYR A 384 -21.28 23.23 35.35
C TYR A 384 -20.48 21.96 35.62
N LYS A 385 -21.14 20.83 35.85
CA LYS A 385 -20.45 19.58 36.23
C LYS A 385 -19.79 18.88 35.04
N ASP A 386 -20.46 18.88 33.90
CA ASP A 386 -20.03 18.11 32.73
C ASP A 386 -20.34 18.83 31.41
N LEU A 387 -19.86 18.23 30.31
CA LEU A 387 -20.07 18.72 28.95
C LEU A 387 -21.56 18.84 28.58
N LYS A 388 -22.43 18.00 29.16
CA LYS A 388 -23.87 17.98 28.83
C LYS A 388 -24.55 19.20 29.43
N GLU A 389 -24.24 19.56 30.67
CA GLU A 389 -24.75 20.78 31.30
C GLU A 389 -24.34 22.04 30.53
N ILE A 390 -23.07 22.13 30.11
CA ILE A 390 -22.59 23.24 29.27
C ILE A 390 -23.35 23.30 27.93
N THR A 391 -23.57 22.14 27.29
CA THR A 391 -24.28 22.08 26.00
C THR A 391 -25.73 22.54 26.13
N ILE A 392 -26.45 22.09 27.16
CA ILE A 392 -27.84 22.47 27.40
C ILE A 392 -27.94 23.97 27.65
N LYS A 393 -27.08 24.51 28.52
CA LYS A 393 -27.13 25.93 28.86
C LYS A 393 -26.80 26.84 27.67
N LEU A 394 -25.82 26.45 26.86
CA LEU A 394 -25.46 27.20 25.64
C LEU A 394 -26.62 27.21 24.62
N GLN A 395 -27.39 26.12 24.52
CA GLN A 395 -28.59 26.06 23.68
C GLN A 395 -29.73 26.97 24.19
N GLU A 396 -29.89 27.06 25.52
CA GLU A 396 -30.88 27.94 26.14
C GLU A 396 -30.57 29.42 25.89
N GLU A 397 -29.33 29.86 26.11
CA GLU A 397 -28.92 31.27 25.93
C GLU A 397 -29.05 31.72 24.47
N GLU A 398 -28.73 30.85 23.52
CA GLU A 398 -28.85 31.15 22.09
C GLU A 398 -30.26 30.91 21.51
N ASN A 399 -31.23 30.49 22.32
CA ASN A 399 -32.58 30.11 21.87
C ASN A 399 -32.57 29.14 20.67
N THR A 400 -31.71 28.12 20.69
CA THR A 400 -31.52 27.20 19.56
C THR A 400 -31.53 25.73 19.98
N THR A 401 -32.11 24.89 19.14
CA THR A 401 -32.04 23.42 19.28
C THR A 401 -30.91 22.81 18.44
N SER A 402 -30.09 23.64 17.80
CA SER A 402 -28.99 23.20 16.94
C SER A 402 -27.87 22.49 17.73
N ASN A 403 -27.14 21.59 17.05
CA ASN A 403 -26.06 20.82 17.67
C ASN A 403 -24.84 21.71 17.94
N LYS A 404 -24.61 22.03 19.23
CA LYS A 404 -23.52 22.91 19.70
C LYS A 404 -22.27 22.17 20.19
N MET A 405 -22.11 20.90 19.81
CA MET A 405 -21.05 20.04 20.32
C MET A 405 -19.63 20.61 20.17
N ASN A 406 -19.31 21.34 19.09
CA ASN A 406 -17.96 21.90 18.94
C ASN A 406 -17.69 23.05 19.92
N ASP A 407 -18.68 23.92 20.14
CA ASP A 407 -18.54 25.09 21.02
C ASP A 407 -18.56 24.67 22.49
N SER A 408 -19.49 23.77 22.86
CA SER A 408 -19.55 23.21 24.22
C SER A 408 -18.32 22.37 24.56
N LEU A 409 -17.77 21.61 23.60
CA LEU A 409 -16.53 20.87 23.80
C LEU A 409 -15.35 21.82 23.99
N CYS A 410 -15.24 22.90 23.20
CA CYS A 410 -14.18 23.89 23.37
C CYS A 410 -14.18 24.48 24.80
N LEU A 411 -15.36 24.87 25.31
CA LEU A 411 -15.55 25.37 26.66
C LEU A 411 -15.12 24.35 27.72
N PHE A 412 -15.59 23.11 27.57
CA PHE A 412 -15.26 22.02 28.48
C PHE A 412 -13.76 21.68 28.46
N GLU A 413 -13.10 21.73 27.30
CA GLU A 413 -11.69 21.40 27.15
C GLU A 413 -10.78 22.45 27.80
N VAL A 414 -11.10 23.74 27.66
CA VAL A 414 -10.38 24.81 28.37
C VAL A 414 -10.60 24.70 29.87
N LYS A 415 -11.82 24.38 30.33
CA LYS A 415 -12.10 24.18 31.75
C LYS A 415 -11.29 23.00 32.32
N GLU A 416 -11.40 21.83 31.72
CA GLU A 416 -11.06 20.56 32.39
C GLU A 416 -9.87 19.81 31.76
N ARG A 417 -9.61 19.95 30.45
CA ARG A 417 -8.68 19.06 29.72
C ARG A 417 -7.31 19.64 29.43
N ILE A 418 -7.21 20.97 29.36
CA ILE A 418 -5.93 21.69 29.29
C ILE A 418 -5.30 21.69 30.69
N SER A 419 -4.03 21.34 30.79
CA SER A 419 -3.28 21.30 32.04
C SER A 419 -2.08 22.25 32.01
N LYS A 420 -1.58 22.63 33.19
CA LYS A 420 -0.27 23.30 33.30
C LYS A 420 0.81 22.45 32.63
N GLY A 421 1.64 23.07 31.81
CA GLY A 421 2.68 22.40 31.04
C GLY A 421 2.28 22.05 29.60
N ASP A 422 0.99 22.05 29.27
CA ASP A 422 0.54 21.85 27.88
C ASP A 422 1.03 22.99 26.97
N VAL A 423 1.20 22.69 25.67
CA VAL A 423 1.61 23.67 24.66
C VAL A 423 0.41 24.08 23.83
N VAL A 424 0.25 25.39 23.65
CA VAL A 424 -0.77 25.99 22.81
C VAL A 424 -0.10 26.60 21.59
N ILE A 425 -0.44 26.12 20.40
CA ILE A 425 0.00 26.61 19.10
C ILE A 425 -1.13 27.46 18.52
N VAL A 426 -0.81 28.70 18.12
CA VAL A 426 -1.79 29.72 17.75
C VAL A 426 -1.91 29.79 16.23
N LYS A 427 -3.13 29.85 15.70
CA LYS A 427 -3.42 29.99 14.26
C LYS A 427 -4.25 31.21 13.92
N LYS A 428 -4.05 31.71 12.69
CA LYS A 428 -4.87 32.72 12.02
C LYS A 428 -5.59 32.09 10.84
N GLY A 429 -6.90 31.90 10.99
CA GLY A 429 -7.71 31.18 10.00
C GLY A 429 -7.29 29.71 9.88
N ILE A 430 -7.15 29.25 8.64
CA ILE A 430 -6.72 27.87 8.31
C ILE A 430 -5.39 27.82 7.54
N HIS A 431 -4.67 28.95 7.43
CA HIS A 431 -3.49 29.06 6.55
C HIS A 431 -2.26 29.66 7.21
N ALA A 432 -2.34 30.12 8.45
CA ALA A 432 -1.20 30.74 9.12
C ALA A 432 -1.11 30.38 10.60
N LEU A 433 0.12 30.28 11.09
CA LEU A 433 0.49 30.14 12.50
C LEU A 433 0.98 31.50 13.02
N LEU A 434 0.72 31.78 14.30
CA LEU A 434 1.05 33.05 14.94
C LEU A 434 2.09 32.92 16.08
N GLY A 435 2.33 31.70 16.55
CA GLY A 435 3.26 31.45 17.65
C GLY A 435 2.84 30.26 18.49
N TYR A 436 3.57 30.04 19.59
CA TYR A 436 3.20 29.04 20.59
C TYR A 436 3.61 29.47 22.00
N GLY A 437 2.97 28.88 23.00
CA GLY A 437 3.25 29.11 24.40
C GLY A 437 2.94 27.91 25.28
N VAL A 438 3.39 27.97 26.54
CA VAL A 438 3.17 26.92 27.54
C VAL A 438 2.16 27.40 28.57
N VAL A 439 1.14 26.60 28.86
CA VAL A 439 0.11 26.91 29.86
C VAL A 439 0.72 26.89 31.26
N THR A 440 0.50 27.94 32.04
CA THR A 440 1.10 28.13 33.38
C THR A 440 0.09 28.20 34.52
N SER A 441 -1.21 28.33 34.23
CA SER A 441 -2.26 28.32 35.26
C SER A 441 -3.30 27.22 35.05
N ASP A 442 -4.06 26.98 36.12
CA ASP A 442 -5.35 26.31 36.00
C ASP A 442 -6.36 27.26 35.32
N TYR A 443 -7.52 26.75 34.94
CA TYR A 443 -8.61 27.58 34.42
C TYR A 443 -9.05 28.61 35.48
N TYR A 444 -9.38 29.83 35.03
CA TYR A 444 -10.06 30.83 35.84
C TYR A 444 -11.02 31.64 34.96
N PHE A 445 -12.08 32.15 35.59
CA PHE A 445 -12.99 33.11 34.99
C PHE A 445 -12.54 34.53 35.34
N ASP A 446 -12.42 35.39 34.35
CA ASP A 446 -11.97 36.78 34.51
C ASP A 446 -13.15 37.74 34.33
N ASP A 447 -13.77 38.10 35.46
CA ASP A 447 -14.93 38.98 35.51
C ASP A 447 -14.62 40.42 35.07
N GLU A 448 -13.35 40.84 35.14
CA GLU A 448 -12.91 42.20 34.82
C GLU A 448 -12.86 42.46 33.31
N ARG A 449 -12.81 41.40 32.48
CA ARG A 449 -12.82 41.50 31.02
C ARG A 449 -14.21 41.81 30.48
N GLU A 450 -14.28 42.55 29.38
CA GLU A 450 -15.55 42.81 28.68
C GLU A 450 -16.04 41.56 27.93
N THR A 451 -15.15 40.85 27.24
CA THR A 451 -15.43 39.62 26.49
C THR A 451 -14.28 38.61 26.61
N TYR A 452 -14.52 37.35 26.27
CA TYR A 452 -13.55 36.25 26.39
C TYR A 452 -13.05 36.09 27.83
N LYS A 453 -13.97 35.82 28.75
CA LYS A 453 -13.73 35.75 30.20
C LYS A 453 -13.18 34.40 30.66
N ASN A 454 -13.27 33.36 29.83
CA ASN A 454 -12.82 32.00 30.17
C ASN A 454 -11.33 31.82 29.86
N CYS A 455 -10.48 31.95 30.89
CA CYS A 455 -9.05 32.20 30.70
C CYS A 455 -8.12 31.13 31.29
N ARG A 456 -6.91 31.07 30.72
CA ARG A 456 -5.71 30.44 31.30
C ARG A 456 -4.49 31.30 31.04
N LYS A 457 -3.55 31.37 31.99
CA LYS A 457 -2.26 32.01 31.79
C LYS A 457 -1.37 31.15 30.91
N VAL A 458 -0.71 31.79 29.96
CA VAL A 458 0.20 31.18 29.00
C VAL A 458 1.47 31.99 28.94
N ARG A 459 2.61 31.32 29.13
CA ARG A 459 3.91 31.91 28.83
C ARG A 459 4.19 31.71 27.35
N TRP A 460 4.03 32.77 26.56
CA TRP A 460 4.32 32.75 25.13
C TRP A 460 5.84 32.65 24.89
N GLU A 461 6.26 31.62 24.16
CA GLU A 461 7.68 31.31 23.93
C GLU A 461 8.15 31.84 22.55
N LEU A 462 7.23 31.87 21.58
CA LEU A 462 7.51 32.34 20.23
C LEU A 462 6.29 33.05 19.64
N ASN A 463 6.52 34.14 18.93
CA ASN A 463 5.50 34.90 18.19
C ASN A 463 6.02 35.34 16.82
N GLY A 464 5.13 35.43 15.84
CA GLY A 464 5.44 35.78 14.45
C GLY A 464 4.25 35.46 13.54
N GLU A 465 4.44 35.44 12.22
CA GLU A 465 3.42 34.97 11.28
C GLU A 465 4.09 34.03 10.26
N TRP A 466 3.62 32.78 10.21
CA TRP A 466 4.11 31.75 9.30
C TRP A 466 2.96 31.20 8.48
N GLU A 467 3.03 31.35 7.16
CA GLU A 467 2.09 30.70 6.25
C GLU A 467 2.33 29.20 6.19
N THR A 468 1.24 28.43 6.15
CA THR A 468 1.26 26.98 6.00
C THR A 468 0.86 26.58 4.59
N GLU A 469 1.64 25.67 3.99
CA GLU A 469 1.36 25.10 2.65
C GLU A 469 0.15 24.14 2.62
N PHE A 470 -0.46 23.88 3.78
CA PHE A 470 -1.64 23.01 3.97
C PHE A 470 -2.67 23.71 4.86
N LYS A 471 -3.90 23.19 4.85
CA LYS A 471 -4.99 23.71 5.69
C LYS A 471 -4.87 23.23 7.14
N LEU A 472 -4.91 24.17 8.07
CA LEU A 472 -5.01 23.90 9.50
C LEU A 472 -6.45 23.50 9.89
N VAL A 473 -6.60 22.80 11.01
CA VAL A 473 -7.93 22.44 11.56
C VAL A 473 -8.76 23.70 11.77
N ALA A 474 -10.00 23.70 11.28
CA ALA A 474 -10.86 24.88 11.32
C ALA A 474 -11.37 25.23 12.73
N LYS A 475 -11.51 24.23 13.61
CA LYS A 475 -12.03 24.37 14.98
C LYS A 475 -11.24 25.42 15.80
N THR A 476 -11.92 26.01 16.78
CA THR A 476 -11.36 27.03 17.68
C THR A 476 -10.24 26.46 18.56
N LEU A 477 -10.46 25.27 19.12
CA LEU A 477 -9.50 24.54 19.94
C LEU A 477 -9.49 23.07 19.49
N THR A 478 -8.32 22.44 19.42
CA THR A 478 -8.19 21.02 19.08
C THR A 478 -6.95 20.41 19.73
N ASP A 479 -7.10 19.30 20.44
CA ASP A 479 -5.98 18.44 20.86
C ASP A 479 -5.38 17.74 19.64
N ILE A 480 -4.15 18.12 19.27
CA ILE A 480 -3.41 17.60 18.13
C ILE A 480 -2.26 16.66 18.55
N THR A 481 -2.19 16.28 19.83
CA THR A 481 -1.07 15.51 20.41
C THR A 481 -0.81 14.20 19.67
N LYS A 482 -1.87 13.54 19.17
CA LYS A 482 -1.79 12.25 18.47
C LYS A 482 -2.08 12.35 16.98
N TYR A 483 -2.25 13.55 16.44
CA TYR A 483 -2.61 13.70 15.03
C TYR A 483 -1.41 13.25 14.19
N PRO A 484 -1.58 12.30 13.27
CA PRO A 484 -0.51 11.93 12.35
C PRO A 484 -0.26 13.10 11.40
N THR A 485 0.92 13.12 10.81
CA THR A 485 1.26 14.07 9.75
C THR A 485 1.62 13.30 8.49
N GLU A 486 1.21 13.83 7.34
CA GLU A 486 1.60 13.32 6.02
C GLU A 486 3.05 13.71 5.68
N HIS A 487 3.65 14.63 6.45
CA HIS A 487 5.02 15.05 6.26
C HIS A 487 6.01 13.98 6.74
N PRO A 488 6.89 13.46 5.88
CA PRO A 488 7.67 12.26 6.15
C PRO A 488 8.77 12.44 7.21
N ASN A 489 9.23 13.68 7.45
CA ASN A 489 10.28 13.96 8.44
C ASN A 489 9.75 14.13 9.88
N TYR A 490 8.43 14.15 10.07
CA TYR A 490 7.81 14.31 11.38
C TYR A 490 6.85 13.16 11.64
N LYS A 491 6.77 12.69 12.88
CA LYS A 491 5.90 11.57 13.23
C LYS A 491 4.49 12.06 13.57
N THR A 492 4.40 13.26 14.11
CA THR A 492 3.16 13.88 14.58
C THR A 492 2.95 15.26 14.00
N TYR A 493 1.69 15.67 13.94
CA TYR A 493 1.26 16.94 13.37
C TYR A 493 1.82 18.15 14.13
N TYR A 494 1.86 18.10 15.47
CA TYR A 494 2.42 19.20 16.26
C TYR A 494 3.92 19.37 16.04
N GLU A 495 4.69 18.28 15.86
CA GLU A 495 6.14 18.37 15.53
C GLU A 495 6.36 19.14 14.23
N ARG A 496 5.53 18.89 13.20
CA ARG A 496 5.57 19.63 11.94
C ARG A 496 5.26 21.11 12.15
N LEU A 497 4.19 21.45 12.89
CA LEU A 497 3.81 22.84 13.15
C LEU A 497 4.91 23.58 13.91
N MET A 498 5.49 22.95 14.92
CA MET A 498 6.61 23.51 15.67
C MET A 498 7.79 23.78 14.74
N ALA A 499 8.15 22.81 13.89
CA ALA A 499 9.27 22.97 12.97
C ALA A 499 9.07 24.12 11.96
N ILE A 500 7.85 24.36 11.46
CA ILE A 500 7.55 25.53 10.60
C ILE A 500 7.95 26.84 11.29
N MET A 501 7.70 26.95 12.59
CA MET A 501 7.93 28.18 13.35
C MET A 501 9.37 28.28 13.87
N THR A 502 9.98 27.16 14.26
CA THR A 502 11.27 27.16 14.97
C THR A 502 12.47 26.84 14.09
N ASP A 503 12.25 26.21 12.93
CA ASP A 503 13.34 25.71 12.09
C ASP A 503 13.57 26.59 10.85
N PRO A 504 14.68 27.34 10.79
CA PRO A 504 15.01 28.18 9.64
C PRO A 504 15.17 27.37 8.35
N ASN A 505 15.51 26.09 8.49
CA ASN A 505 15.75 25.17 7.40
C ASN A 505 14.51 24.34 7.05
N TYR A 506 13.33 24.64 7.62
CA TYR A 506 12.09 23.92 7.32
C TYR A 506 11.85 23.75 5.81
N LYS A 507 12.10 24.81 5.03
CA LYS A 507 12.00 24.80 3.55
C LYS A 507 13.16 24.11 2.82
N THR A 508 14.24 23.78 3.52
CA THR A 508 15.48 23.20 2.99
C THR A 508 15.73 21.76 3.43
N TYR A 509 14.95 21.21 4.38
CA TYR A 509 15.00 19.78 4.63
C TYR A 509 14.60 19.07 3.34
N PRO A 510 15.48 18.24 2.78
CA PRO A 510 15.12 17.46 1.63
C PRO A 510 13.92 16.60 2.03
N SER A 511 12.82 16.73 1.29
CA SER A 511 11.85 15.65 1.21
C SER A 511 12.62 14.34 0.98
N PRO A 512 12.24 13.23 1.64
CA PRO A 512 12.94 11.96 1.57
C PRO A 512 13.34 11.65 0.14
N VAL A 513 14.51 11.05 -0.03
CA VAL A 513 14.92 10.46 -1.30
C VAL A 513 13.81 9.53 -1.77
N ILE A 514 13.05 10.00 -2.77
CA ILE A 514 11.90 9.34 -3.37
C ILE A 514 12.43 8.14 -4.15
N PRO A 515 11.82 6.94 -4.05
CA PRO A 515 12.21 5.82 -4.89
C PRO A 515 12.19 6.24 -6.35
N SER A 516 13.34 6.10 -7.01
CA SER A 516 13.63 6.73 -8.30
C SER A 516 12.75 6.28 -9.48
N HIS A 517 11.76 5.41 -9.30
CA HIS A 517 10.79 5.02 -10.33
C HIS A 517 9.45 4.59 -9.71
N TYR A 518 8.34 5.17 -10.18
CA TYR A 518 7.02 4.59 -9.97
C TYR A 518 6.83 3.34 -10.86
N PRO A 519 6.04 2.35 -10.42
CA PRO A 519 5.63 1.25 -11.26
C PRO A 519 4.84 1.77 -12.48
N LEU A 520 5.03 1.15 -13.65
CA LEU A 520 4.36 1.56 -14.89
C LEU A 520 2.85 1.29 -14.88
N ASN A 521 2.40 0.32 -14.08
CA ASN A 521 1.01 -0.11 -13.96
C ASN A 521 0.66 -0.25 -12.48
N THR A 522 -0.32 0.49 -11.99
CA THR A 522 -0.71 0.49 -10.56
C THR A 522 -2.24 0.51 -10.42
N ILE A 523 -2.80 -0.20 -9.44
CA ILE A 523 -4.23 -0.16 -9.10
C ILE A 523 -4.41 0.16 -7.61
N PHE A 524 -4.92 1.35 -7.30
CA PHE A 524 -5.35 1.69 -5.95
C PHE A 524 -6.66 0.98 -5.61
N TYR A 525 -6.62 0.04 -4.66
CA TYR A 525 -7.78 -0.75 -4.28
C TYR A 525 -8.15 -0.60 -2.80
N GLY A 526 -9.44 -0.73 -2.49
CA GLY A 526 -9.93 -0.62 -1.11
C GLY A 526 -11.40 -0.25 -1.01
N PRO A 527 -11.96 -0.20 0.21
CA PRO A 527 -13.34 0.20 0.44
C PRO A 527 -13.67 1.59 -0.16
N PRO A 528 -14.94 1.90 -0.47
CA PRO A 528 -15.35 3.24 -0.85
C PRO A 528 -14.98 4.27 0.24
N GLY A 529 -14.64 5.50 -0.15
CA GLY A 529 -14.33 6.58 0.80
C GLY A 529 -12.91 6.58 1.39
N THR A 530 -12.03 5.65 1.03
CA THR A 530 -10.64 5.59 1.53
C THR A 530 -9.63 6.44 0.75
N GLY A 531 -10.08 7.43 -0.02
CA GLY A 531 -9.17 8.35 -0.74
C GLY A 531 -8.43 7.76 -1.95
N LYS A 532 -8.90 6.67 -2.55
CA LYS A 532 -8.22 6.01 -3.70
C LYS A 532 -8.06 6.94 -4.90
N THR A 533 -9.14 7.60 -5.31
CA THR A 533 -9.13 8.55 -6.43
C THR A 533 -8.28 9.78 -6.12
N TYR A 534 -8.27 10.21 -4.85
CA TYR A 534 -7.40 11.31 -4.37
C TYR A 534 -5.92 10.96 -4.55
N GLU A 535 -5.51 9.77 -4.10
CA GLU A 535 -4.12 9.32 -4.26
C GLU A 535 -3.76 9.03 -5.73
N ALA A 536 -4.70 8.51 -6.52
CA ALA A 536 -4.50 8.27 -7.96
C ALA A 536 -4.25 9.57 -8.75
N ILE A 537 -5.01 10.63 -8.45
CA ILE A 537 -4.81 11.97 -9.04
C ILE A 537 -3.44 12.52 -8.63
N ARG A 538 -3.10 12.43 -7.34
CA ARG A 538 -1.80 12.85 -6.82
C ARG A 538 -0.65 12.13 -7.52
N ARG A 539 -0.76 10.81 -7.66
CA ARG A 539 0.22 9.96 -8.34
C ARG A 539 0.37 10.31 -9.82
N ALA A 540 -0.73 10.54 -10.52
CA ALA A 540 -0.72 10.91 -11.93
C ALA A 540 0.01 12.24 -12.16
N ALA A 541 -0.30 13.26 -11.35
CA ALA A 541 0.40 14.53 -11.39
C ALA A 541 1.90 14.34 -11.09
N SER A 542 2.23 13.56 -10.06
CA SER A 542 3.62 13.31 -9.68
C SER A 542 4.46 12.66 -10.78
N ILE A 543 3.87 11.71 -11.52
CA ILE A 543 4.53 11.02 -12.63
C ILE A 543 4.84 11.99 -13.78
N VAL A 544 3.85 12.80 -14.15
CA VAL A 544 3.93 13.70 -15.32
C VAL A 544 4.89 14.88 -15.05
N GLU A 545 4.91 15.39 -13.83
CA GLU A 545 5.79 16.48 -13.41
C GLU A 545 7.14 15.99 -12.88
N LYS A 546 7.33 14.67 -12.79
CA LYS A 546 8.55 14.00 -12.30
C LYS A 546 9.00 14.49 -10.92
N ARG A 547 8.03 14.83 -10.06
CA ARG A 547 8.24 15.24 -8.67
C ARG A 547 7.06 14.79 -7.83
N GLU A 548 7.25 14.58 -6.53
CA GLU A 548 6.13 14.31 -5.63
C GLU A 548 5.38 15.60 -5.30
N PHE A 549 4.06 15.47 -5.10
CA PHE A 549 3.19 16.52 -4.60
C PHE A 549 2.70 16.18 -3.19
N PRO A 550 3.24 16.83 -2.15
CA PRO A 550 2.73 16.69 -0.77
C PRO A 550 1.37 17.38 -0.60
N ASP A 551 1.13 18.50 -1.28
CA ASP A 551 -0.19 19.16 -1.31
C ASP A 551 -1.04 18.63 -2.49
N TYR A 552 -2.25 18.19 -2.17
CA TYR A 552 -3.18 17.69 -3.18
C TYR A 552 -3.76 18.79 -4.05
N ASN A 553 -3.92 20.03 -3.55
CA ASN A 553 -4.49 21.08 -4.40
C ASN A 553 -3.53 21.47 -5.52
N GLU A 554 -2.23 21.52 -5.22
CA GLU A 554 -1.18 21.65 -6.23
C GLU A 554 -1.18 20.46 -7.19
N ALA A 555 -1.26 19.24 -6.67
CA ALA A 555 -1.34 18.03 -7.49
C ALA A 555 -2.56 18.05 -8.42
N LEU A 556 -3.73 18.43 -7.90
CA LEU A 556 -4.99 18.54 -8.64
C LEU A 556 -4.90 19.63 -9.72
N LYS A 557 -4.27 20.76 -9.41
CA LYS A 557 -4.02 21.82 -10.40
C LYS A 557 -3.13 21.31 -11.53
N LYS A 558 -2.04 20.62 -11.21
CA LYS A 558 -1.15 20.01 -12.21
C LYS A 558 -1.83 18.91 -13.00
N PHE A 559 -2.63 18.10 -12.35
CA PHE A 559 -3.46 17.10 -13.00
C PHE A 559 -4.39 17.74 -14.04
N GLN A 560 -5.11 18.81 -13.66
CA GLN A 560 -5.99 19.56 -14.56
C GLN A 560 -5.24 20.24 -15.71
N GLU A 561 -4.05 20.80 -15.46
CA GLU A 561 -3.21 21.42 -16.50
C GLU A 561 -2.79 20.43 -17.61
N HIS A 562 -2.61 19.15 -17.24
CA HIS A 562 -2.19 18.06 -18.14
C HIS A 562 -3.33 17.20 -18.68
N LEU A 563 -4.55 17.38 -18.19
CA LEU A 563 -5.72 16.63 -18.64
C LEU A 563 -5.98 16.90 -20.14
N GLY A 564 -6.17 15.84 -20.93
CA GLY A 564 -6.31 15.89 -22.39
C GLY A 564 -4.98 16.08 -23.15
N LYS A 565 -3.86 16.27 -22.44
CA LYS A 565 -2.52 16.44 -23.02
C LYS A 565 -1.65 15.22 -22.71
N ARG A 566 -1.18 15.16 -21.46
CA ARG A 566 -0.30 14.11 -20.93
C ARG A 566 -1.04 13.17 -19.98
N ILE A 567 -2.22 13.57 -19.51
CA ILE A 567 -3.09 12.78 -18.65
C ILE A 567 -4.43 12.58 -19.34
N GLU A 568 -4.91 11.33 -19.41
CA GLU A 568 -6.31 11.04 -19.73
C GLU A 568 -6.99 10.43 -18.51
N PHE A 569 -8.19 10.91 -18.18
CA PHE A 569 -9.01 10.40 -17.08
C PHE A 569 -10.29 9.80 -17.63
N ILE A 570 -10.50 8.52 -17.39
CA ILE A 570 -11.69 7.79 -17.84
C ILE A 570 -12.28 6.97 -16.69
N THR A 571 -13.56 6.65 -16.81
CA THR A 571 -14.26 5.78 -15.87
C THR A 571 -14.82 4.58 -16.60
N PHE A 572 -14.47 3.37 -16.15
CA PHE A 572 -15.01 2.15 -16.73
C PHE A 572 -16.45 1.90 -16.27
N HIS A 573 -17.24 1.38 -17.20
CA HIS A 573 -18.63 0.99 -16.98
C HIS A 573 -18.91 -0.29 -17.77
N GLN A 574 -20.04 -0.96 -17.49
CA GLN A 574 -20.32 -2.31 -18.00
C GLN A 574 -20.35 -2.40 -19.54
N ASN A 575 -20.69 -1.30 -20.22
CA ASN A 575 -20.75 -1.21 -21.67
C ASN A 575 -19.46 -0.69 -22.32
N TYR A 576 -18.45 -0.32 -21.52
CA TYR A 576 -17.16 0.13 -22.06
C TYR A 576 -16.50 -1.03 -22.81
N SER A 577 -16.11 -0.80 -24.06
CA SER A 577 -15.63 -1.87 -24.94
C SER A 577 -14.21 -1.61 -25.49
N TYR A 578 -13.70 -2.58 -26.23
CA TYR A 578 -12.40 -2.49 -26.92
C TYR A 578 -12.40 -1.34 -27.93
N GLU A 579 -13.52 -1.15 -28.62
CA GLU A 579 -13.72 -0.16 -29.66
C GLU A 579 -13.61 1.27 -29.14
N ASP A 580 -13.99 1.51 -27.88
CA ASP A 580 -13.85 2.81 -27.21
C ASP A 580 -12.44 3.04 -26.62
N PHE A 581 -11.72 1.96 -26.31
CA PHE A 581 -10.43 2.03 -25.63
C PHE A 581 -9.24 2.01 -26.60
N ILE A 582 -9.29 1.14 -27.60
CA ILE A 582 -8.19 0.88 -28.56
C ILE A 582 -8.53 1.43 -29.93
N GLN A 583 -9.50 0.83 -30.63
CA GLN A 583 -9.89 1.24 -31.97
C GLN A 583 -11.19 0.54 -32.38
N GLY A 584 -12.10 1.26 -33.03
CA GLY A 584 -13.38 0.75 -33.50
C GLY A 584 -13.81 1.32 -34.84
N LEU A 585 -14.78 0.68 -35.49
CA LEU A 585 -15.42 1.22 -36.69
C LEU A 585 -16.66 2.04 -36.28
N ARG A 586 -16.78 3.27 -36.76
CA ARG A 586 -17.97 4.11 -36.58
C ARG A 586 -18.54 4.54 -37.93
N PRO A 587 -19.86 4.60 -38.08
CA PRO A 587 -20.47 5.12 -39.31
C PRO A 587 -20.17 6.61 -39.45
N ASP A 588 -19.76 7.02 -40.65
CA ASP A 588 -19.71 8.43 -41.06
C ASP A 588 -21.15 8.90 -41.27
N THR A 589 -21.56 9.90 -40.49
CA THR A 589 -22.91 10.47 -40.54
C THR A 589 -23.00 11.74 -41.39
N ASP A 590 -21.88 12.20 -41.95
CA ASP A 590 -21.81 13.47 -42.67
C ASP A 590 -21.98 13.30 -44.19
N ASN A 591 -21.96 12.05 -44.71
CA ASN A 591 -22.26 11.71 -46.10
C ASN A 591 -23.64 11.06 -46.26
N ASP A 592 -24.62 11.81 -46.78
CA ASP A 592 -26.01 11.36 -46.99
C ASP A 592 -26.20 10.29 -48.08
N ALA A 593 -25.15 9.92 -48.83
CA ALA A 593 -25.28 9.07 -50.02
C ALA A 593 -24.88 7.59 -49.80
N ASP A 594 -24.01 7.26 -48.84
CA ASP A 594 -23.53 5.89 -48.60
C ASP A 594 -23.10 5.68 -47.13
N LEU A 595 -23.47 4.53 -46.54
CA LEU A 595 -23.05 4.14 -45.19
C LEU A 595 -21.58 3.72 -45.20
N ILE A 596 -20.67 4.68 -44.97
CA ILE A 596 -19.23 4.44 -44.89
C ILE A 596 -18.84 4.23 -43.42
N PHE A 597 -18.06 3.18 -43.12
CA PHE A 597 -17.51 2.94 -41.79
C PHE A 597 -16.07 3.44 -41.72
N GLU A 598 -15.82 4.41 -40.85
CA GLU A 598 -14.48 4.93 -40.58
C GLU A 598 -13.87 4.30 -39.34
N LYS A 599 -12.56 4.07 -39.39
CA LYS A 599 -11.79 3.67 -38.22
C LYS A 599 -11.64 4.88 -37.29
N ARG A 600 -11.96 4.71 -36.02
CA ARG A 600 -11.68 5.71 -34.98
C ARG A 600 -10.86 5.10 -33.87
N ASP A 601 -9.79 5.80 -33.52
CA ASP A 601 -8.89 5.41 -32.44
C ASP A 601 -9.52 5.69 -31.08
N GLY A 602 -9.37 4.73 -30.17
CA GLY A 602 -9.79 4.86 -28.79
C GLY A 602 -8.78 5.63 -27.96
N ILE A 603 -9.20 6.04 -26.76
CA ILE A 603 -8.45 6.99 -25.94
C ILE A 603 -7.07 6.48 -25.51
N PHE A 604 -6.92 5.17 -25.30
CA PHE A 604 -5.63 4.57 -24.94
C PHE A 604 -4.67 4.60 -26.12
N LYS A 605 -5.14 4.27 -27.34
CA LYS A 605 -4.31 4.30 -28.54
C LYS A 605 -3.83 5.73 -28.83
N ILE A 606 -4.73 6.71 -28.78
CA ILE A 606 -4.38 8.12 -28.97
C ILE A 606 -3.28 8.56 -28.00
N LEU A 607 -3.42 8.26 -26.72
CA LEU A 607 -2.42 8.63 -25.72
C LEU A 607 -1.10 7.86 -25.89
N ALA A 608 -1.17 6.57 -26.22
CA ALA A 608 0.00 5.73 -26.46
C ALA A 608 0.80 6.19 -27.69
N ASP A 609 0.12 6.57 -28.77
CA ASP A 609 0.76 7.09 -29.99
C ASP A 609 1.47 8.42 -29.70
N ARG A 610 0.84 9.34 -28.96
CA ARG A 610 1.48 10.59 -28.49
C ARG A 610 2.71 10.34 -27.61
N ALA A 611 2.59 9.42 -26.65
CA ALA A 611 3.68 9.06 -25.76
C ALA A 611 4.85 8.43 -26.53
N LEU A 612 4.55 7.56 -27.50
CA LEU A 612 5.53 6.91 -28.37
C LEU A 612 6.23 7.91 -29.28
N GLU A 613 5.50 8.87 -29.83
CA GLU A 613 6.06 9.95 -30.64
C GLU A 613 7.04 10.79 -29.82
N ASN A 614 6.65 11.26 -28.64
CA ASN A 614 7.55 12.00 -27.74
C ASN A 614 8.79 11.16 -27.36
N LEU A 615 8.61 9.88 -27.05
CA LEU A 615 9.72 8.98 -26.71
C LEU A 615 10.70 8.85 -27.88
N LYS A 616 10.20 8.60 -29.10
CA LYS A 616 11.02 8.53 -30.30
C LYS A 616 11.75 9.83 -30.57
N LEU A 617 11.06 10.97 -30.49
CA LEU A 617 11.66 12.30 -30.70
C LEU A 617 12.74 12.60 -29.65
N SER A 618 12.54 12.20 -28.39
CA SER A 618 13.53 12.38 -27.33
C SER A 618 14.77 11.49 -27.45
N GLN A 619 14.65 10.38 -28.19
CA GLN A 619 15.75 9.45 -28.48
C GLN A 619 16.48 9.78 -29.78
N LYS A 620 15.94 10.67 -30.62
CA LYS A 620 16.61 11.07 -31.87
C LYS A 620 17.88 11.85 -31.57
N ASP A 621 18.92 11.56 -32.35
CA ASP A 621 20.16 12.33 -32.29
C ASP A 621 19.84 13.81 -32.61
N PRO A 622 20.32 14.78 -31.82
CA PRO A 622 20.08 16.20 -32.05
C PRO A 622 20.44 16.67 -33.47
N ALA A 623 21.45 16.06 -34.12
CA ALA A 623 21.83 16.36 -35.49
C ALA A 623 20.85 15.81 -36.53
N GLU A 624 20.23 14.66 -36.26
CA GLU A 624 19.21 14.06 -37.13
C GLU A 624 17.87 14.79 -36.98
N ALA A 625 17.46 15.14 -35.76
CA ALA A 625 16.27 15.95 -35.49
C ALA A 625 16.39 17.36 -36.12
N ALA A 626 17.57 17.97 -36.08
CA ALA A 626 17.83 19.24 -36.74
C ALA A 626 17.68 19.12 -38.28
N LYS A 627 18.16 18.03 -38.89
CA LYS A 627 17.97 17.78 -40.32
C LYS A 627 16.50 17.55 -40.68
N GLU A 628 15.74 16.79 -39.90
CA GLU A 628 14.32 16.58 -40.14
C GLU A 628 13.52 17.89 -40.06
N SER A 629 13.80 18.73 -39.06
CA SER A 629 13.15 20.04 -38.91
C SER A 629 13.42 20.96 -40.10
N LEU A 630 14.69 21.01 -40.56
CA LEU A 630 15.05 21.74 -41.77
C LEU A 630 14.28 21.24 -43.00
N PHE A 631 14.17 19.92 -43.13
CA PHE A 631 13.42 19.30 -44.20
C PHE A 631 11.93 19.66 -44.14
N ASP A 632 11.31 19.58 -42.97
CA ASP A 632 9.87 19.87 -42.80
C ASP A 632 9.54 21.34 -43.09
N ILE A 633 10.41 22.27 -42.69
CA ILE A 633 10.28 23.69 -43.07
C ILE A 633 10.34 23.86 -44.60
N GLY A 634 11.31 23.20 -45.24
CA GLY A 634 11.44 23.27 -46.70
C GLY A 634 10.28 22.58 -47.44
N LEU A 635 9.79 21.46 -46.90
CA LEU A 635 8.65 20.74 -47.44
C LEU A 635 7.38 21.58 -47.36
N LYS A 636 7.11 22.23 -46.23
CA LYS A 636 5.94 23.11 -46.08
C LYS A 636 5.95 24.24 -47.11
N LYS A 637 7.08 24.94 -47.25
CA LYS A 637 7.24 26.00 -48.28
C LYS A 637 7.07 25.47 -49.69
N PHE A 638 7.54 24.26 -49.95
CA PHE A 638 7.39 23.62 -51.26
C PHE A 638 5.95 23.17 -51.53
N ILE A 639 5.20 22.72 -50.50
CA ILE A 639 3.77 22.44 -50.61
C ILE A 639 3.01 23.73 -50.97
N GLU A 640 3.29 24.83 -50.26
CA GLU A 640 2.70 26.15 -50.54
C GLU A 640 2.95 26.57 -52.01
N GLU A 641 4.19 26.45 -52.51
CA GLU A 641 4.53 26.72 -53.93
C GLU A 641 3.77 25.82 -54.92
N VAL A 642 3.54 24.55 -54.57
CA VAL A 642 2.80 23.61 -55.44
C VAL A 642 1.31 23.94 -55.45
N GLU A 643 0.74 24.35 -54.32
CA GLU A 643 -0.69 24.69 -54.17
C GLU A 643 -1.03 26.09 -54.71
N GLU A 644 -0.08 27.03 -54.73
CA GLU A 644 -0.27 28.37 -55.29
C GLU A 644 -0.31 28.41 -56.84
N GLN A 645 0.10 27.33 -57.51
CA GLN A 645 0.06 27.24 -58.97
C GLN A 645 -1.37 26.91 -59.44
N GLU A 646 -1.96 27.77 -60.28
CA GLU A 646 -3.29 27.52 -60.87
C GLU A 646 -3.33 26.26 -61.75
N ASP A 647 -2.18 25.87 -62.33
CA ASP A 647 -2.00 24.69 -63.15
C ASP A 647 -1.20 23.59 -62.41
N ASN A 648 -1.34 22.33 -62.85
CA ASN A 648 -0.57 21.21 -62.31
C ASN A 648 0.95 21.48 -62.28
N TYR A 649 1.58 21.30 -61.12
CA TYR A 649 3.00 21.56 -60.94
C TYR A 649 3.87 20.57 -61.74
N LYS A 650 4.57 21.05 -62.77
CA LYS A 650 5.37 20.20 -63.66
C LYS A 650 6.60 19.62 -62.98
N ILE A 651 6.74 18.29 -62.99
CA ILE A 651 7.96 17.58 -62.60
C ILE A 651 8.94 17.60 -63.76
N ASN A 652 8.47 17.22 -64.96
CA ASN A 652 9.18 17.31 -66.24
C ASN A 652 8.16 17.40 -67.40
N ASP A 653 8.61 17.32 -68.66
CA ASP A 653 7.72 17.42 -69.84
C ASP A 653 6.64 16.33 -69.92
N SER A 654 6.83 15.22 -69.20
CA SER A 654 5.98 14.03 -69.25
C SER A 654 5.19 13.78 -67.96
N ALA A 655 5.48 14.49 -66.86
CA ALA A 655 4.93 14.22 -65.53
C ALA A 655 4.72 15.47 -64.68
N TYR A 656 3.66 15.48 -63.87
CA TYR A 656 3.23 16.62 -63.06
C TYR A 656 2.56 16.16 -61.76
N ILE A 657 2.61 17.03 -60.74
CA ILE A 657 1.87 16.91 -59.48
C ILE A 657 0.49 17.52 -59.69
N LYS A 658 -0.55 16.79 -59.26
CA LYS A 658 -1.96 17.11 -59.43
C LYS A 658 -2.60 17.72 -58.19
N SER A 659 -2.21 17.21 -57.02
CA SER A 659 -2.73 17.63 -55.73
C SER A 659 -1.77 17.22 -54.63
N VAL A 660 -1.99 17.78 -53.44
CA VAL A 660 -1.25 17.47 -52.23
C VAL A 660 -2.21 16.74 -51.28
N ASP A 661 -1.81 15.56 -50.79
CA ASP A 661 -2.44 14.89 -49.67
C ASP A 661 -1.72 15.30 -48.37
N GLU A 662 -2.30 14.92 -47.22
CA GLU A 662 -1.69 15.10 -45.90
C GLU A 662 -0.23 14.59 -45.78
N ASP A 663 0.10 13.44 -46.39
CA ASP A 663 1.43 12.81 -46.29
C ASP A 663 2.14 12.58 -47.64
N ALA A 664 1.60 13.06 -48.76
CA ALA A 664 2.15 12.77 -50.09
C ALA A 664 1.76 13.76 -51.19
N PHE A 665 2.61 13.89 -52.21
CA PHE A 665 2.22 14.50 -53.48
C PHE A 665 1.52 13.48 -54.39
N ARG A 666 0.38 13.85 -54.99
CA ARG A 666 -0.26 13.07 -56.05
C ARG A 666 0.34 13.45 -57.39
N TYR A 667 0.92 12.50 -58.11
CA TYR A 667 1.53 12.79 -59.41
C TYR A 667 1.11 11.78 -60.48
N THR A 668 1.15 12.23 -61.74
CA THR A 668 0.90 11.38 -62.90
C THR A 668 1.72 11.83 -64.10
N GLY A 669 1.59 11.13 -65.23
CA GLY A 669 2.18 11.54 -66.49
C GLY A 669 1.19 11.60 -67.64
N ALA A 670 1.53 12.41 -68.64
CA ALA A 670 0.68 12.71 -69.80
C ALA A 670 0.27 11.45 -70.59
N THR A 671 1.11 10.41 -70.59
CA THR A 671 0.89 9.15 -71.34
C THR A 671 0.35 7.99 -70.52
N TRP A 672 0.22 8.14 -69.19
CA TRP A 672 -0.22 7.07 -68.28
C TRP A 672 -1.20 7.56 -67.20
N ALA A 673 -1.97 8.59 -67.51
CA ALA A 673 -3.01 9.18 -66.66
C ALA A 673 -4.23 8.27 -66.38
N ASN A 674 -4.11 6.95 -66.58
CA ASN A 674 -5.20 5.97 -66.47
C ASN A 674 -5.61 5.65 -65.02
N ASN A 675 -4.90 6.19 -64.03
CA ASN A 675 -5.27 6.03 -62.62
C ASN A 675 -5.97 7.32 -62.15
N THR A 676 -7.28 7.25 -61.90
CA THR A 676 -8.15 8.38 -61.53
C THR A 676 -7.62 9.18 -60.34
N HIS A 677 -6.83 8.56 -59.46
CA HIS A 677 -6.33 9.16 -58.21
C HIS A 677 -4.82 9.48 -58.22
N GLY A 678 -4.09 9.22 -59.32
CA GLY A 678 -2.63 9.44 -59.41
C GLY A 678 -1.78 8.55 -58.48
N ASN A 679 -0.47 8.53 -58.70
CA ASN A 679 0.50 7.84 -57.85
C ASN A 679 0.88 8.70 -56.64
N ARG A 680 1.20 8.07 -55.50
CA ARG A 680 1.51 8.78 -54.24
C ARG A 680 3.01 8.89 -53.99
N MET A 681 3.54 10.09 -53.96
CA MET A 681 4.93 10.38 -53.63
C MET A 681 5.01 10.81 -52.16
N LYS A 682 5.30 9.87 -51.27
CA LYS A 682 5.27 10.09 -49.81
C LYS A 682 6.34 11.07 -49.36
N PHE A 683 5.99 11.98 -48.45
CA PHE A 683 6.93 12.91 -47.85
C PHE A 683 8.01 12.19 -47.02
N SER A 684 7.67 11.06 -46.42
CA SER A 684 8.63 10.21 -45.69
C SER A 684 9.75 9.67 -46.57
N ASP A 685 9.47 9.32 -47.83
CA ASP A 685 10.50 8.90 -48.78
C ASP A 685 11.48 10.05 -49.08
N MET A 686 10.95 11.27 -49.25
CA MET A 686 11.75 12.48 -49.50
C MET A 686 12.60 12.88 -48.29
N ARG A 687 12.04 12.73 -47.10
CA ARG A 687 12.75 12.94 -45.84
C ARG A 687 13.94 12.00 -45.72
N GLU A 688 13.75 10.73 -46.06
CA GLU A 688 14.84 9.74 -46.06
C GLU A 688 15.95 10.10 -47.05
N PHE A 689 15.60 10.67 -48.22
CA PHE A 689 16.61 11.16 -49.16
C PHE A 689 17.45 12.30 -48.57
N TYR A 690 16.80 13.20 -47.83
CA TYR A 690 17.47 14.31 -47.17
C TYR A 690 18.39 13.85 -46.03
N ILE A 691 17.89 13.00 -45.14
CA ILE A 691 18.65 12.46 -44.01
C ILE A 691 19.92 11.75 -44.51
N ASN A 692 19.79 10.97 -45.59
CA ASN A 692 20.90 10.22 -46.20
C ASN A 692 21.74 11.03 -47.19
N ASN A 693 21.50 12.35 -47.32
CA ASN A 693 22.22 13.24 -48.25
C ASN A 693 22.27 12.72 -49.69
N VAL A 694 21.15 12.20 -50.21
CA VAL A 694 21.08 11.70 -51.59
C VAL A 694 21.47 12.81 -52.56
N THR A 695 22.45 12.52 -53.43
CA THR A 695 22.92 13.44 -54.48
C THR A 695 22.71 12.88 -55.87
N GLN A 696 22.46 11.57 -56.00
CA GLN A 696 22.24 10.92 -57.29
C GLN A 696 21.03 10.00 -57.25
N ARG A 697 20.20 10.03 -58.29
CA ARG A 697 19.05 9.13 -58.48
C ARG A 697 19.36 7.65 -58.24
N LYS A 698 20.57 7.18 -58.61
CA LYS A 698 20.98 5.77 -58.45
C LYS A 698 21.02 5.34 -56.97
N GLU A 699 21.29 6.27 -56.05
CA GLU A 699 21.42 6.01 -54.61
C GLU A 699 20.10 5.58 -53.97
N ILE A 700 18.97 6.08 -54.48
CA ILE A 700 17.61 5.76 -53.99
C ILE A 700 17.36 4.24 -53.97
N ARG A 701 17.96 3.49 -54.90
CA ARG A 701 17.78 2.03 -54.97
C ARG A 701 18.39 1.29 -53.78
N TYR A 702 19.41 1.86 -53.17
CA TYR A 702 20.16 1.26 -52.06
C TYR A 702 19.61 1.66 -50.69
N LEU A 703 18.69 2.62 -50.63
CA LEU A 703 18.03 2.99 -49.38
C LEU A 703 17.09 1.88 -48.90
N SER A 704 17.21 1.48 -47.64
CA SER A 704 16.40 0.44 -47.03
C SER A 704 15.03 0.94 -46.56
N LYS A 705 14.93 2.21 -46.16
CA LYS A 705 13.74 2.83 -45.56
C LYS A 705 12.90 3.67 -46.54
N VAL A 706 12.83 3.27 -47.80
CA VAL A 706 12.03 3.96 -48.83
C VAL A 706 11.08 3.00 -49.51
N SER A 707 9.93 3.51 -49.93
CA SER A 707 8.88 2.72 -50.56
C SER A 707 9.36 2.03 -51.85
N GLY A 708 8.77 0.88 -52.17
CA GLY A 708 9.05 0.19 -53.44
C GLY A 708 8.75 1.08 -54.65
N GLN A 709 7.74 1.94 -54.54
CA GLN A 709 7.40 2.93 -55.55
C GLN A 709 8.50 4.00 -55.69
N ALA A 710 9.07 4.51 -54.60
CA ALA A 710 10.21 5.43 -54.68
C ALA A 710 11.40 4.82 -55.43
N LYS A 711 11.65 3.52 -55.29
CA LYS A 711 12.70 2.80 -56.03
C LYS A 711 12.37 2.60 -57.51
N GLN A 712 11.13 2.23 -57.82
CA GLN A 712 10.66 2.01 -59.19
C GLN A 712 10.59 3.31 -59.98
N HIS A 713 10.04 4.36 -59.36
CA HIS A 713 9.82 5.68 -59.93
C HIS A 713 10.89 6.70 -59.50
N ALA A 714 12.10 6.23 -59.21
CA ALA A 714 13.21 7.03 -58.67
C ALA A 714 13.52 8.29 -59.49
N THR A 715 13.28 8.28 -60.80
CA THR A 715 13.48 9.45 -61.66
C THR A 715 12.58 10.61 -61.26
N TYR A 716 11.29 10.37 -61.07
CA TYR A 716 10.34 11.43 -60.70
C TYR A 716 10.56 11.87 -59.25
N TYR A 717 10.80 10.92 -58.36
CA TYR A 717 11.10 11.19 -56.95
C TYR A 717 12.34 12.07 -56.78
N PHE A 718 13.43 11.75 -57.49
CA PHE A 718 14.66 12.54 -57.43
C PHE A 718 14.48 13.96 -57.98
N LEU A 719 13.72 14.14 -59.07
CA LEU A 719 13.46 15.47 -59.64
C LEU A 719 12.65 16.36 -58.69
N VAL A 720 11.63 15.81 -58.03
CA VAL A 720 10.86 16.56 -57.03
C VAL A 720 11.71 16.87 -55.81
N TYR A 721 12.52 15.90 -55.35
CA TYR A 721 13.45 16.11 -54.24
C TYR A 721 14.46 17.24 -54.52
N GLU A 722 15.06 17.29 -55.71
CA GLU A 722 16.00 18.35 -56.10
C GLU A 722 15.34 19.73 -56.13
N LYS A 723 14.05 19.80 -56.52
CA LYS A 723 13.27 21.04 -56.44
C LYS A 723 13.00 21.44 -54.99
N LEU A 724 12.53 20.51 -54.17
CA LEU A 724 12.24 20.70 -52.75
C LEU A 724 13.49 21.14 -51.95
N LYS A 725 14.67 20.59 -52.27
CA LYS A 725 15.94 20.93 -51.60
C LYS A 725 16.28 22.43 -51.65
N LYS A 726 15.77 23.16 -52.65
CA LYS A 726 15.96 24.61 -52.78
C LYS A 726 15.21 25.42 -51.72
N PHE A 727 14.16 24.84 -51.13
CA PHE A 727 13.33 25.48 -50.10
C PHE A 727 13.81 25.16 -48.67
N ILE A 728 14.75 24.22 -48.52
CA ILE A 728 15.31 23.82 -47.24
C ILE A 728 16.33 24.87 -46.76
N PRO A 729 16.17 25.47 -45.56
CA PRO A 729 17.10 26.47 -45.06
C PRO A 729 18.48 25.89 -44.69
N SER A 730 19.52 26.73 -44.73
CA SER A 730 20.91 26.33 -44.53
C SER A 730 21.37 26.24 -43.06
N LYS A 731 20.58 26.76 -42.11
CA LYS A 731 20.83 26.65 -40.67
C LYS A 731 19.52 26.40 -39.92
N PRO A 732 19.52 25.49 -38.93
CA PRO A 732 18.34 25.29 -38.09
C PRO A 732 18.17 26.49 -37.15
N GLU A 733 16.93 26.90 -36.90
CA GLU A 733 16.63 27.70 -35.71
C GLU A 733 16.95 26.86 -34.47
N ALA A 734 17.52 27.48 -33.44
CA ALA A 734 17.97 26.76 -32.25
C ALA A 734 16.77 26.10 -31.54
N GLN A 735 16.63 24.78 -31.70
CA GLN A 735 15.70 23.98 -30.90
C GLN A 735 16.47 23.16 -29.87
N HIS A 736 15.96 23.19 -28.64
CA HIS A 736 16.44 22.35 -27.56
C HIS A 736 16.05 20.88 -27.83
N PRO A 737 16.87 19.90 -27.41
CA PRO A 737 16.52 18.49 -27.54
C PRO A 737 15.16 18.23 -26.89
N VAL A 738 14.30 17.50 -27.60
CA VAL A 738 12.96 17.15 -27.12
C VAL A 738 13.10 16.32 -25.84
N GLN A 739 12.59 16.84 -24.73
CA GLN A 739 12.65 16.11 -23.46
C GLN A 739 11.71 14.90 -23.50
N CYS A 740 12.18 13.76 -23.00
CA CYS A 740 11.33 12.57 -22.82
C CYS A 740 10.33 12.87 -21.71
N GLU A 741 9.05 12.96 -22.02
CA GLU A 741 7.97 13.27 -21.08
C GLU A 741 7.19 12.03 -20.69
N ASN A 742 6.64 12.03 -19.47
CA ASN A 742 5.79 10.95 -18.98
C ASN A 742 4.32 11.24 -19.30
N PHE A 743 3.58 10.18 -19.64
CA PHE A 743 2.15 10.21 -19.91
C PHE A 743 1.42 9.27 -18.96
N VAL A 744 0.18 9.58 -18.58
CA VAL A 744 -0.60 8.77 -17.64
C VAL A 744 -2.02 8.58 -18.17
N ILE A 745 -2.52 7.35 -18.14
CA ILE A 745 -3.95 7.10 -18.20
C ILE A 745 -4.45 6.69 -16.82
N LEU A 746 -5.43 7.43 -16.31
CA LEU A 746 -6.09 7.14 -15.04
C LEU A 746 -7.48 6.56 -15.34
N ILE A 747 -7.66 5.30 -14.96
CA ILE A 747 -8.88 4.51 -15.17
C ILE A 747 -9.59 4.34 -13.82
N ASP A 748 -10.57 5.19 -13.58
CA ASP A 748 -11.41 5.11 -12.39
C ASP A 748 -12.37 3.92 -12.51
N GLU A 749 -12.62 3.24 -11.40
CA GLU A 749 -13.54 2.09 -11.34
C GLU A 749 -13.18 0.98 -12.35
N ILE A 750 -11.89 0.66 -12.48
CA ILE A 750 -11.36 -0.26 -13.50
C ILE A 750 -12.03 -1.64 -13.49
N ASN A 751 -12.54 -2.09 -12.34
CA ASN A 751 -13.25 -3.35 -12.21
C ASN A 751 -14.70 -3.32 -12.70
N ARG A 752 -15.24 -2.17 -13.13
CA ARG A 752 -16.64 -2.03 -13.59
C ARG A 752 -16.86 -2.38 -15.07
N ALA A 753 -15.80 -2.69 -15.81
CA ALA A 753 -15.86 -3.25 -17.15
C ALA A 753 -15.21 -4.65 -17.20
N ASN A 754 -15.47 -5.39 -18.28
CA ASN A 754 -14.72 -6.62 -18.55
C ASN A 754 -13.31 -6.25 -19.06
N ILE A 755 -12.36 -6.13 -18.14
CA ILE A 755 -11.01 -5.64 -18.44
C ILE A 755 -10.34 -6.49 -19.53
N SER A 756 -10.50 -7.82 -19.50
CA SER A 756 -9.90 -8.70 -20.52
C SER A 756 -10.42 -8.39 -21.92
N ARG A 757 -11.73 -8.08 -22.04
CA ARG A 757 -12.34 -7.67 -23.32
C ARG A 757 -11.90 -6.26 -23.74
N VAL A 758 -11.83 -5.32 -22.80
CA VAL A 758 -11.46 -3.93 -23.09
C VAL A 758 -9.98 -3.80 -23.48
N PHE A 759 -9.09 -4.53 -22.79
CA PHE A 759 -7.65 -4.47 -23.04
C PHE A 759 -7.24 -5.31 -24.25
N GLY A 760 -7.92 -6.41 -24.57
CA GLY A 760 -7.60 -7.24 -25.74
C GLY A 760 -6.11 -7.60 -25.82
N GLU A 761 -5.44 -7.19 -26.90
CA GLU A 761 -4.02 -7.41 -27.14
C GLU A 761 -3.11 -6.65 -26.16
N LEU A 762 -3.60 -5.59 -25.50
CA LEU A 762 -2.83 -4.82 -24.52
C LEU A 762 -2.38 -5.65 -23.33
N ILE A 763 -3.10 -6.72 -22.97
CA ILE A 763 -2.78 -7.54 -21.80
C ILE A 763 -1.30 -7.95 -21.86
N THR A 764 -0.79 -8.33 -23.03
CA THR A 764 0.63 -8.68 -23.17
C THR A 764 1.53 -7.44 -23.29
N LEU A 765 1.10 -6.41 -24.01
CA LEU A 765 1.92 -5.23 -24.34
C LEU A 765 2.20 -4.32 -23.13
N ILE A 766 1.38 -4.34 -22.09
CA ILE A 766 1.55 -3.49 -20.91
C ILE A 766 2.67 -3.97 -19.97
N GLU A 767 3.22 -5.17 -20.16
CA GLU A 767 4.36 -5.68 -19.39
C GLU A 767 5.61 -4.81 -19.60
N LYS A 768 6.39 -4.58 -18.53
CA LYS A 768 7.51 -3.63 -18.54
C LYS A 768 8.55 -3.95 -19.62
N ASP A 769 8.89 -5.22 -19.80
CA ASP A 769 9.88 -5.67 -20.78
C ASP A 769 9.33 -5.66 -22.21
N LYS A 770 8.00 -5.79 -22.39
CA LYS A 770 7.34 -5.87 -23.72
C LYS A 770 7.03 -4.53 -24.36
N ARG A 771 7.21 -3.43 -23.64
CA ARG A 771 6.97 -2.07 -24.14
C ARG A 771 8.05 -1.62 -25.11
N PHE A 772 7.73 -0.65 -25.96
CA PHE A 772 8.71 0.06 -26.76
C PHE A 772 9.69 0.79 -25.84
N GLY A 773 10.97 0.43 -25.92
CA GLY A 773 12.03 0.87 -24.99
C GLY A 773 12.30 -0.10 -23.81
N GLY A 774 11.57 -1.21 -23.72
CA GLY A 774 11.83 -2.31 -22.79
C GLY A 774 12.89 -3.31 -23.29
N GLU A 775 13.17 -4.34 -22.50
CA GLU A 775 14.19 -5.36 -22.81
C GLU A 775 13.83 -6.24 -24.03
N ILE A 776 12.54 -6.52 -24.23
CA ILE A 776 12.02 -7.42 -25.28
C ILE A 776 10.79 -6.76 -25.92
N PRO A 777 10.95 -5.62 -26.65
CA PRO A 777 9.84 -4.85 -27.16
C PRO A 777 8.98 -5.67 -28.12
N LEU A 778 7.66 -5.63 -27.92
CA LEU A 778 6.68 -6.36 -28.70
C LEU A 778 5.70 -5.39 -29.37
N THR A 779 5.35 -5.70 -30.61
CA THR A 779 4.34 -4.98 -31.40
C THR A 779 3.24 -5.96 -31.77
N SER A 780 1.99 -5.56 -31.65
CA SER A 780 0.82 -6.35 -32.06
C SER A 780 0.18 -5.73 -33.30
N LYS A 781 -0.46 -6.56 -34.11
CA LYS A 781 -1.27 -6.11 -35.24
C LYS A 781 -2.73 -6.02 -34.78
N LEU A 782 -3.30 -4.82 -34.80
CA LEU A 782 -4.69 -4.57 -34.45
C LEU A 782 -5.64 -5.23 -35.47
N PRO A 783 -6.90 -5.49 -35.12
CA PRO A 783 -7.90 -6.04 -36.05
C PRO A 783 -8.05 -5.23 -37.34
N SER A 784 -7.75 -3.93 -37.28
CA SER A 784 -7.75 -3.00 -38.41
C SER A 784 -6.59 -3.21 -39.40
N GLY A 785 -5.58 -3.97 -39.00
CA GLY A 785 -4.33 -4.17 -39.72
C GLY A 785 -3.19 -3.25 -39.29
N ASP A 786 -3.45 -2.26 -38.43
CA ASP A 786 -2.46 -1.28 -37.97
C ASP A 786 -1.50 -1.93 -36.95
N GLU A 787 -0.22 -1.54 -36.96
CA GLU A 787 0.74 -1.98 -35.95
C GLU A 787 0.63 -1.11 -34.70
N PHE A 788 0.68 -1.73 -33.52
CA PHE A 788 0.52 -1.05 -32.24
C PHE A 788 1.47 -1.58 -31.17
N CYS A 789 2.07 -0.69 -30.40
CA CYS A 789 2.91 -1.00 -29.25
C CYS A 789 2.68 0.01 -28.11
N VAL A 790 2.99 -0.40 -26.88
CA VAL A 790 2.86 0.47 -25.70
C VAL A 790 4.24 1.05 -25.36
N PRO A 791 4.41 2.37 -25.23
CA PRO A 791 5.73 2.96 -24.95
C PRO A 791 6.09 2.93 -23.47
N ALA A 792 7.40 2.94 -23.17
CA ALA A 792 7.92 2.87 -21.81
C ALA A 792 7.65 4.12 -20.95
N ASN A 793 7.31 5.26 -21.56
CA ASN A 793 6.96 6.51 -20.87
C ASN A 793 5.44 6.70 -20.64
N LEU A 794 4.60 5.69 -20.93
CA LEU A 794 3.17 5.70 -20.61
C LEU A 794 2.89 4.94 -19.30
N TYR A 795 2.16 5.52 -18.37
CA TYR A 795 1.80 4.92 -17.09
C TYR A 795 0.29 4.64 -17.03
N ILE A 796 -0.10 3.52 -16.43
CA ILE A 796 -1.50 3.11 -16.27
C ILE A 796 -1.82 3.08 -14.78
N ILE A 797 -2.75 3.92 -14.35
CA ILE A 797 -3.23 3.99 -12.96
C ILE A 797 -4.70 3.61 -12.94
N GLY A 798 -5.07 2.60 -12.17
CA GLY A 798 -6.45 2.20 -11.93
C GLY A 798 -6.91 2.55 -10.51
N THR A 799 -8.20 2.76 -10.33
CA THR A 799 -8.84 2.68 -9.00
C THR A 799 -9.86 1.54 -9.00
N MET A 800 -9.98 0.84 -7.87
CA MET A 800 -10.90 -0.29 -7.73
C MET A 800 -11.60 -0.28 -6.37
N ASN A 801 -12.93 -0.31 -6.36
CA ASN A 801 -13.71 -0.53 -5.16
C ASN A 801 -13.79 -2.03 -4.83
N THR A 802 -13.37 -2.41 -3.63
CA THR A 802 -13.41 -3.83 -3.19
C THR A 802 -14.78 -4.28 -2.69
N ALA A 803 -15.71 -3.35 -2.48
CA ALA A 803 -17.08 -3.63 -2.04
C ALA A 803 -18.01 -4.07 -3.18
N ASP A 804 -17.68 -3.71 -4.43
CA ASP A 804 -18.47 -4.04 -5.62
C ASP A 804 -18.24 -5.51 -6.01
N LYS A 805 -18.99 -6.41 -5.36
CA LYS A 805 -18.97 -7.87 -5.60
C LYS A 805 -19.54 -8.29 -6.97
N SER A 806 -20.15 -7.37 -7.71
CA SER A 806 -20.96 -7.66 -8.90
C SER A 806 -20.22 -7.55 -10.23
N ILE A 807 -18.96 -7.10 -10.26
CA ILE A 807 -18.22 -6.92 -11.51
C ILE A 807 -16.82 -7.52 -11.38
N ALA A 808 -16.48 -8.38 -12.35
CA ALA A 808 -15.37 -9.30 -12.48
C ALA A 808 -14.23 -9.21 -11.43
N LEU A 809 -13.92 -10.34 -10.77
CA LEU A 809 -12.62 -10.55 -10.13
C LEU A 809 -11.52 -10.31 -11.17
N LEU A 810 -10.66 -9.32 -10.92
CA LEU A 810 -9.52 -9.00 -11.80
C LEU A 810 -8.73 -10.28 -12.13
N ASP A 811 -8.62 -10.60 -13.42
CA ASP A 811 -7.97 -11.81 -13.94
C ASP A 811 -6.54 -11.94 -13.38
N ILE A 812 -6.11 -13.17 -13.13
CA ILE A 812 -4.74 -13.50 -12.70
C ILE A 812 -3.71 -12.91 -13.68
N ALA A 813 -4.03 -12.91 -14.98
CA ALA A 813 -3.18 -12.29 -15.99
C ALA A 813 -2.96 -10.80 -15.69
N LEU A 814 -4.01 -10.04 -15.41
CA LEU A 814 -3.93 -8.62 -15.07
C LEU A 814 -3.24 -8.41 -13.72
N ARG A 815 -3.50 -9.26 -12.72
CA ARG A 815 -2.85 -9.12 -11.40
C ARG A 815 -1.33 -9.23 -11.43
N ARG A 816 -0.76 -9.95 -12.39
CA ARG A 816 0.70 -10.05 -12.56
C ARG A 816 1.32 -8.82 -13.24
N ARG A 817 0.49 -7.98 -13.86
CA ARG A 817 0.89 -6.86 -14.73
C ARG A 817 0.67 -5.51 -14.07
N PHE A 818 -0.07 -5.47 -12.96
CA PHE A 818 -0.34 -4.29 -12.15
C PHE A 818 0.20 -4.50 -10.74
N GLU A 819 0.73 -3.43 -10.15
CA GLU A 819 0.99 -3.34 -8.71
C GLU A 819 -0.29 -2.90 -7.99
N PHE A 820 -0.56 -3.41 -6.79
CA PHE A 820 -1.80 -3.18 -6.04
C PHE A 820 -1.54 -2.48 -4.72
#